data_AF-A0A2N0AFK8-F1
#
_entry.id   AF-A0A2N0AFK8-F1
#
_cell.length_a   1.000
_cell.length_b   1.000
_cell.length_c   1.000
_cell.angle_alpha   90.00
_cell.angle_beta   90.00
_cell.angle_gamma   90.00
#
_symmetry.space_group_name_H-M   'P 1'
#
loop_
_entity.id
_entity.type
_entity.pdbx_description
1 polymer ?
#
loop_
_entity_poly.entity_id
_entity_poly.type
_entity_poly.pdbx_seq_one_letter_code
_entity_poly.pdbx_strand_id
1 'polypeptide(L)'
;MKQPTTPQFQKTDFYHGNLKEIIIDRMLVFQSLRDRFQKEVERTKTKLDQNFLNEFESMYGFKPGKEILEWENLKKGYKSIMYEIADVWNMIDHHSAEEELEENEDGGFDYAISSIERLVKIKDPEELLSWLVGSYSGLMFLLNGSYAFASDGGGDTSWINLLPNENESIEVNHYNHEIGELENLPYYSISHFILDNWNNESNDGYEDEEEEEFDDESSHNKSKEPILLSQIKDSVIKAFEKKATLLYEKKPIYQNSLDMFERSAWLLGHSYGDPAYAFTEKLADAPSYVIWEEEKSEIKTYPNLAAYWILHHFYLKNDEACRETIKLASKSKGKIIVTLSRHILDYLDGKSKTLFKIKSENVEKIRTQTFSNADPKQIEPKNLKLYNDSLGISNLKTIPKKELDSRLKTNVDLFQLMEEFPDDVTTHDFILKEISKKDINLKKLIDDYFRERNDSAYNTWPYNLDKLDKRLSVAINAAFRQGLKYDADNKKAYCGITKTIGMLDDDRSMVSLREAVHKLKQDDPRMEYVIEALIKSDHIEASSILADAAWRTFETLDNIKDIREKVQKEGPTLNNMFKVYTHLNEALQERILALDEVSVQLIQKLFEYKDQFGYFGMSVGNAFSVCAHLNRIEHIETIANYVRQSSKIKGRDRSSYLDLSSIINTSEAALAWAKMEPEKAKEELHEYYIKMDDSSSPGIAIDLKACYVAGLLLLEPENQEYLTFAERILGNKGDQVRVYGIIRWIRKQKVQKFKEQLWYHIYADPDPMVDYSWSYIEVEARRAWITVYGEDAPEFDGTDKYASSLAKNKSKLPEAILHPEKYSTQHVFEKIRESKYKHEDVVRIGGPWLVESLRYSLDEYKYSGSYDRWEAIKTLFFQGREVYPYFLEIFHLPYVAPSWKTYLLQFMRVMEPESLKWKKVLTMDQSEIKPLLENLNPDWYVWTDLLAAKLFLLDGESSFDTISETITKRLAMTNHESYDSSIYEEALGLRLPLLWRWLGKKGDDLIQKHWKESKPNSETRTMLDMAARRKLNDKIPEMPKMEEPGILLTFYPEEREYGWHTWIHMTPDVVRFGTNEFHLHSVLPDSKTESSITSAGDHLEMIWKMANILGYTVSKKKPKGKK
;
A
#
# COMPACT_ATOMS: atom_id res chain seq x y z
N MET A 1 -14.14 49.73 -6.91
CA MET A 1 -12.96 50.01 -6.07
C MET A 1 -11.79 50.37 -6.99
N LYS A 2 -10.95 51.34 -6.63
CA LYS A 2 -9.78 51.70 -7.45
C LYS A 2 -8.77 50.55 -7.36
N GLN A 3 -8.32 50.02 -8.49
CA GLN A 3 -7.20 49.08 -8.54
C GLN A 3 -5.99 49.72 -7.85
N PRO A 4 -5.43 49.11 -6.78
CA PRO A 4 -4.17 49.54 -6.22
C PRO A 4 -3.08 49.42 -7.28
N THR A 5 -2.17 50.39 -7.31
CA THR A 5 -0.95 50.36 -8.13
C THR A 5 -0.20 49.03 -7.95
N THR A 6 0.06 48.35 -9.07
CA THR A 6 0.75 47.06 -9.14
C THR A 6 2.14 47.15 -8.51
N PRO A 7 2.46 46.39 -7.44
CA PRO A 7 3.81 46.32 -6.90
C PRO A 7 4.73 45.66 -7.93
N GLN A 8 5.87 46.29 -8.24
CA GLN A 8 6.90 45.68 -9.07
C GLN A 8 7.89 44.96 -8.16
N PHE A 9 7.68 43.65 -7.94
CA PHE A 9 8.52 42.83 -7.07
C PHE A 9 9.95 42.66 -7.62
N GLN A 10 10.93 42.88 -6.76
CA GLN A 10 12.36 42.63 -6.99
C GLN A 10 12.78 41.32 -6.32
N LYS A 11 13.93 40.77 -6.73
CA LYS A 11 14.44 39.50 -6.17
C LYS A 11 14.62 39.52 -4.64
N THR A 12 14.90 40.67 -4.04
CA THR A 12 15.04 40.81 -2.58
C THR A 12 13.73 40.66 -1.83
N ASP A 13 12.62 40.93 -2.50
CA ASP A 13 11.27 40.92 -1.90
C ASP A 13 10.78 39.51 -1.59
N PHE A 14 11.47 38.49 -2.12
CA PHE A 14 11.16 37.08 -1.88
C PHE A 14 11.89 36.51 -0.67
N TYR A 15 12.78 37.24 0.02
CA TYR A 15 13.38 36.76 1.27
C TYR A 15 12.48 37.05 2.48
N HIS A 16 11.94 38.26 2.59
CA HIS A 16 10.99 38.67 3.61
C HIS A 16 10.37 40.04 3.22
N GLY A 17 9.32 40.47 3.92
CA GLY A 17 8.72 41.81 3.88
C GLY A 17 7.45 41.93 3.04
N ASN A 18 7.12 40.90 2.26
CA ASN A 18 6.05 40.93 1.26
C ASN A 18 5.18 39.66 1.27
N LEU A 19 5.23 38.85 2.34
CA LEU A 19 4.53 37.57 2.39
C LEU A 19 3.00 37.74 2.18
N LYS A 20 2.42 38.82 2.73
CA LYS A 20 0.99 39.14 2.55
C LYS A 20 0.66 39.34 1.08
N GLU A 21 1.44 40.15 0.39
CA GLU A 21 1.25 40.49 -1.01
C GLU A 21 1.46 39.27 -1.91
N ILE A 22 2.42 38.39 -1.56
CA ILE A 22 2.69 37.14 -2.27
C ILE A 22 1.53 36.13 -2.11
N ILE A 23 0.99 35.95 -0.90
CA ILE A 23 -0.21 35.12 -0.67
C ILE A 23 -1.37 35.63 -1.53
N ILE A 24 -1.62 36.95 -1.53
CA ILE A 24 -2.69 37.56 -2.32
C ILE A 24 -2.51 37.34 -3.83
N ASP A 25 -1.28 37.38 -4.34
CA ASP A 25 -1.00 37.23 -5.78
C ASP A 25 -1.00 35.76 -6.24
N ARG A 26 -0.39 34.84 -5.46
CA ARG A 26 -0.20 33.44 -5.85
C ARG A 26 -1.33 32.53 -5.39
N MET A 27 -1.77 32.60 -4.14
CA MET A 27 -2.74 31.65 -3.58
C MET A 27 -4.19 32.06 -3.85
N LEU A 28 -4.48 33.37 -3.93
CA LEU A 28 -5.86 33.88 -3.96
C LEU A 28 -6.29 34.27 -5.38
N VAL A 29 -6.91 33.31 -6.07
CA VAL A 29 -7.39 33.48 -7.45
C VAL A 29 -8.71 34.23 -7.57
N PHE A 30 -9.50 34.35 -6.51
CA PHE A 30 -10.79 35.07 -6.50
C PHE A 30 -10.70 36.36 -5.67
N GLN A 31 -11.41 37.42 -6.09
CA GLN A 31 -11.45 38.69 -5.35
C GLN A 31 -12.15 38.51 -3.98
N SER A 32 -13.16 37.66 -3.90
CA SER A 32 -13.86 37.33 -2.65
C SER A 32 -12.92 36.72 -1.60
N LEU A 33 -11.99 35.84 -2.01
CA LEU A 33 -10.97 35.27 -1.13
C LEU A 33 -9.94 36.33 -0.71
N ARG A 34 -9.51 37.20 -1.64
CA ARG A 34 -8.61 38.33 -1.34
C ARG A 34 -9.21 39.27 -0.31
N ASP A 35 -10.48 39.65 -0.48
CA ASP A 35 -11.20 40.55 0.43
C ASP A 35 -11.38 39.93 1.81
N ARG A 36 -11.71 38.62 1.87
CA ARG A 36 -11.88 37.87 3.12
C ARG A 36 -10.57 37.80 3.91
N PHE A 37 -9.49 37.37 3.24
CA PHE A 37 -8.15 37.30 3.81
C PHE A 37 -7.71 38.67 4.36
N GLN A 38 -7.82 39.74 3.56
CA GLN A 38 -7.43 41.08 3.98
C GLN A 38 -8.24 41.57 5.18
N LYS A 39 -9.56 41.38 5.17
CA LYS A 39 -10.44 41.78 6.27
C LYS A 39 -10.08 41.09 7.58
N GLU A 40 -9.73 39.81 7.54
CA GLU A 40 -9.37 39.06 8.75
C GLU A 40 -7.96 39.41 9.27
N VAL A 41 -7.01 39.66 8.36
CA VAL A 41 -5.70 40.23 8.71
C VAL A 41 -5.84 41.60 9.39
N GLU A 42 -6.73 42.47 8.89
CA GLU A 42 -6.99 43.79 9.48
C GLU A 42 -7.72 43.73 10.84
N ARG A 43 -8.52 42.69 11.07
CA ARG A 43 -9.20 42.45 12.36
C ARG A 43 -8.26 42.03 13.47
N THR A 44 -7.07 41.54 13.14
CA THR A 44 -6.08 41.08 14.12
C THR A 44 -5.47 42.29 14.85
N LYS A 45 -5.96 42.57 16.06
CA LYS A 45 -5.57 43.74 16.86
C LYS A 45 -4.19 43.64 17.51
N THR A 46 -3.75 42.44 17.85
CA THR A 46 -2.47 42.19 18.52
C THR A 46 -1.54 41.51 17.52
N LYS A 47 -0.48 42.21 17.11
CA LYS A 47 0.54 41.69 16.20
C LYS A 47 1.79 41.30 16.99
N LEU A 48 2.41 40.19 16.62
CA LEU A 48 3.75 39.84 17.10
C LEU A 48 4.76 40.83 16.52
N ASP A 49 5.71 41.23 17.35
CA ASP A 49 6.68 42.28 17.05
C ASP A 49 8.12 41.84 17.43
N GLN A 50 9.03 42.82 17.45
CA GLN A 50 10.43 42.58 17.79
C GLN A 50 10.63 42.06 19.23
N ASN A 51 9.69 42.28 20.16
CA ASN A 51 9.79 41.75 21.51
C ASN A 51 9.64 40.23 21.51
N PHE A 52 8.76 39.66 20.68
CA PHE A 52 8.62 38.20 20.53
C PHE A 52 9.96 37.54 20.16
N LEU A 53 10.67 38.11 19.18
CA LEU A 53 11.98 37.61 18.76
C LEU A 53 13.06 37.76 19.85
N ASN A 54 13.00 38.82 20.66
CA ASN A 54 13.94 39.02 21.77
C ASN A 54 13.67 38.01 22.91
N GLU A 55 12.40 37.69 23.17
CA GLU A 55 12.02 36.64 24.12
C GLU A 55 12.47 35.26 23.63
N PHE A 56 12.34 34.99 22.33
CA PHE A 56 12.88 33.79 21.69
C PHE A 56 14.40 33.69 21.87
N GLU A 57 15.16 34.75 21.56
CA GLU A 57 16.62 34.78 21.74
C GLU A 57 17.04 34.55 23.21
N SER A 58 16.29 35.11 24.16
CA SER A 58 16.52 34.88 25.59
C SER A 58 16.35 33.41 25.99
N MET A 59 15.42 32.69 25.35
CA MET A 59 15.17 31.27 25.65
C MET A 59 16.17 30.35 24.94
N TYR A 60 16.38 30.53 23.63
CA TYR A 60 17.12 29.59 22.79
C TYR A 60 18.55 30.02 22.46
N GLY A 61 18.90 31.30 22.70
CA GLY A 61 20.26 31.83 22.48
C GLY A 61 20.54 32.32 21.07
N PHE A 62 19.55 32.23 20.17
CA PHE A 62 19.62 32.74 18.79
C PHE A 62 18.28 33.37 18.38
N LYS A 63 18.30 34.17 17.31
CA LYS A 63 17.14 34.91 16.82
C LYS A 63 16.73 34.39 15.43
N PRO A 64 15.46 34.01 15.22
CA PRO A 64 14.99 33.59 13.90
C PRO A 64 14.89 34.77 12.92
N GLY A 65 14.79 34.46 11.62
CA GLY A 65 14.53 35.44 10.57
C GLY A 65 13.24 36.24 10.83
N LYS A 66 13.16 37.48 10.33
CA LYS A 66 12.00 38.36 10.55
C LYS A 66 10.75 37.88 9.82
N GLU A 67 10.90 37.10 8.75
CA GLU A 67 9.79 36.56 7.98
C GLU A 67 8.80 35.75 8.85
N ILE A 68 9.26 35.14 9.96
CA ILE A 68 8.35 34.42 10.86
C ILE A 68 7.30 35.34 11.49
N LEU A 69 7.63 36.61 11.74
CA LEU A 69 6.66 37.58 12.24
C LEU A 69 5.59 37.89 11.19
N GLU A 70 5.92 37.80 9.91
CA GLU A 70 4.92 37.96 8.85
C GLU A 70 3.94 36.80 8.85
N TRP A 71 4.44 35.55 8.86
CA TRP A 71 3.60 34.36 8.93
C TRP A 71 2.66 34.40 10.15
N GLU A 72 3.20 34.60 11.35
CA GLU A 72 2.42 34.61 12.59
C GLU A 72 1.31 35.68 12.59
N ASN A 73 1.56 36.82 11.96
CA ASN A 73 0.60 37.90 11.83
C ASN A 73 -0.43 37.68 10.70
N LEU A 74 -0.18 36.73 9.78
CA LEU A 74 -1.04 36.40 8.64
C LEU A 74 -1.82 35.09 8.82
N LYS A 75 -1.39 34.18 9.71
CA LYS A 75 -1.96 32.84 9.88
C LYS A 75 -3.48 32.81 10.13
N LYS A 76 -4.03 33.83 10.82
CA LYS A 76 -5.49 33.98 11.00
C LYS A 76 -6.22 34.34 9.71
N GLY A 77 -5.58 35.17 8.88
CA GLY A 77 -6.03 35.43 7.52
C GLY A 77 -6.04 34.15 6.71
N TYR A 78 -4.95 33.37 6.75
CA TYR A 78 -4.85 32.09 6.07
C TYR A 78 -5.91 31.08 6.54
N LYS A 79 -6.15 30.96 7.85
CA LYS A 79 -7.23 30.09 8.39
C LYS A 79 -8.60 30.37 7.76
N SER A 80 -8.88 31.62 7.40
CA SER A 80 -10.18 32.03 6.84
C SER A 80 -10.43 31.63 5.37
N ILE A 81 -9.40 31.11 4.70
CA ILE A 81 -9.39 30.79 3.27
C ILE A 81 -8.83 29.37 2.98
N MET A 82 -8.37 28.64 4.00
CA MET A 82 -7.55 27.44 3.80
C MET A 82 -8.29 26.29 3.11
N TYR A 83 -9.61 26.21 3.27
CA TYR A 83 -10.44 25.18 2.64
C TYR A 83 -10.89 25.56 1.21
N GLU A 84 -10.53 26.76 0.73
CA GLU A 84 -10.97 27.29 -0.56
C GLU A 84 -9.80 27.63 -1.52
N ILE A 85 -8.59 27.22 -1.14
CA ILE A 85 -7.39 27.31 -1.97
C ILE A 85 -7.02 25.91 -2.48
N ALA A 86 -6.33 25.82 -3.63
CA ALA A 86 -5.90 24.54 -4.17
C ALA A 86 -5.02 23.78 -3.17
N ASP A 87 -5.35 22.50 -2.96
CA ASP A 87 -4.76 21.62 -1.96
C ASP A 87 -3.40 21.06 -2.43
N VAL A 88 -2.39 21.94 -2.46
CA VAL A 88 -0.99 21.58 -2.76
C VAL A 88 -0.22 21.30 -1.48
N TRP A 89 -0.36 22.20 -0.50
CA TRP A 89 0.16 22.06 0.86
C TRP A 89 -0.74 22.82 1.84
N ASN A 90 -1.18 22.15 2.90
CA ASN A 90 -1.93 22.78 3.98
C ASN A 90 -0.98 23.22 5.09
N MET A 91 -1.00 24.51 5.46
CA MET A 91 -0.12 25.07 6.50
C MET A 91 -0.62 24.75 7.92
N ILE A 92 -0.79 23.46 8.19
CA ILE A 92 -1.35 22.89 9.41
C ILE A 92 -0.28 22.11 10.18
N ASP A 93 -0.46 22.05 11.50
CA ASP A 93 0.42 21.32 12.41
C ASP A 93 -0.26 20.02 12.87
N HIS A 94 0.01 18.93 12.15
CA HIS A 94 -0.50 17.59 12.51
C HIS A 94 0.17 17.00 13.76
N HIS A 95 1.40 17.42 14.06
CA HIS A 95 2.22 16.76 15.08
C HIS A 95 1.97 17.29 16.50
N SER A 96 1.49 18.53 16.65
CA SER A 96 1.11 19.05 17.97
C SER A 96 -0.35 18.77 18.35
N ALA A 97 -1.15 18.25 17.42
CA ALA A 97 -2.57 17.93 17.62
C ALA A 97 -2.79 16.60 18.36
N GLU A 98 -1.81 15.69 18.46
CA GLU A 98 -1.96 14.39 19.14
C GLU A 98 -2.35 14.49 20.63
N GLU A 99 -2.18 15.64 21.28
CA GLU A 99 -2.52 15.84 22.70
C GLU A 99 -3.91 16.49 22.95
N GLU A 100 -4.59 17.04 21.93
CA GLU A 100 -5.84 17.82 22.10
C GLU A 100 -6.87 17.61 20.98
N LEU A 101 -7.17 16.37 20.59
CA LEU A 101 -8.30 16.08 19.67
C LEU A 101 -9.59 15.86 20.48
N GLU A 102 -10.46 16.87 20.54
CA GLU A 102 -11.88 16.67 20.84
C GLU A 102 -12.61 16.36 19.52
N GLU A 103 -13.28 15.21 19.43
CA GLU A 103 -14.23 14.91 18.36
C GLU A 103 -15.38 15.93 18.43
N ASN A 104 -15.61 16.67 17.35
CA ASN A 104 -16.82 17.47 17.21
C ASN A 104 -18.05 16.56 17.06
N GLU A 105 -19.24 17.06 17.39
CA GLU A 105 -20.51 16.30 17.37
C GLU A 105 -20.86 15.67 16.01
N ASP A 106 -20.22 16.10 14.92
CA ASP A 106 -20.37 15.60 13.55
C ASP A 106 -19.22 14.68 13.07
N GLY A 107 -18.28 14.29 13.94
CA GLY A 107 -17.21 13.32 13.61
C GLY A 107 -16.05 13.86 12.75
N GLY A 108 -15.89 15.18 12.64
CA GLY A 108 -14.76 15.82 11.93
C GLY A 108 -13.69 16.40 12.87
N PHE A 109 -12.42 16.32 12.45
CA PHE A 109 -11.27 16.91 13.16
C PHE A 109 -11.02 18.37 12.71
N ASP A 110 -10.87 19.31 13.65
CA ASP A 110 -10.58 20.71 13.33
C ASP A 110 -9.06 20.95 13.34
N TYR A 111 -8.43 21.12 12.16
CA TYR A 111 -6.97 21.23 12.06
C TYR A 111 -6.42 22.55 12.64
N ALA A 112 -5.31 22.46 13.38
CA ALA A 112 -4.60 23.62 13.90
C ALA A 112 -3.64 24.21 12.85
N ILE A 113 -3.68 25.54 12.64
CA ILE A 113 -2.73 26.24 11.75
C ILE A 113 -1.35 26.31 12.40
N SER A 114 -0.29 26.06 11.61
CA SER A 114 1.08 26.10 12.11
C SER A 114 1.43 27.45 12.76
N SER A 115 2.01 27.35 13.96
CA SER A 115 2.29 28.49 14.82
C SER A 115 3.46 28.19 15.77
N ILE A 116 4.48 29.04 15.74
CA ILE A 116 5.64 28.96 16.64
C ILE A 116 5.41 29.69 17.97
N GLU A 117 4.24 30.31 18.18
CA GLU A 117 3.93 31.01 19.44
C GLU A 117 4.16 30.15 20.69
N ARG A 118 3.94 28.83 20.62
CA ARG A 118 4.17 27.88 21.73
C ARG A 118 5.59 27.98 22.26
N LEU A 119 6.58 28.14 21.36
CA LEU A 119 8.01 28.22 21.67
C LEU A 119 8.37 29.41 22.57
N VAL A 120 7.52 30.45 22.62
CA VAL A 120 7.74 31.66 23.43
C VAL A 120 6.70 31.81 24.53
N LYS A 121 5.50 31.21 24.40
CA LYS A 121 4.46 31.21 25.44
C LYS A 121 4.91 30.48 26.70
N ILE A 122 5.57 29.33 26.55
CA ILE A 122 6.10 28.56 27.67
C ILE A 122 7.33 29.30 28.22
N LYS A 123 7.21 29.84 29.45
CA LYS A 123 8.27 30.64 30.07
C LYS A 123 9.23 29.81 30.93
N ASP A 124 8.84 28.59 31.31
CA ASP A 124 9.67 27.67 32.09
C ASP A 124 10.61 26.88 31.16
N PRO A 125 11.95 27.04 31.27
CA PRO A 125 12.89 26.25 30.51
C PRO A 125 12.82 24.74 30.76
N GLU A 126 12.32 24.28 31.92
CA GLU A 126 12.19 22.86 32.23
C GLU A 126 11.07 22.20 31.42
N GLU A 127 9.89 22.83 31.42
CA GLU A 127 8.74 22.39 30.65
C GLU A 127 9.06 22.35 29.15
N LEU A 128 9.70 23.41 28.65
CA LEU A 128 10.09 23.51 27.26
C LEU A 128 11.17 22.48 26.89
N LEU A 129 12.20 22.30 27.73
CA LEU A 129 13.19 21.24 27.52
C LEU A 129 12.51 19.87 27.48
N SER A 130 11.57 19.59 28.38
CA SER A 130 10.86 18.31 28.37
C SER A 130 10.17 18.02 27.04
N TRP A 131 9.66 19.02 26.32
CA TRP A 131 9.13 18.83 24.96
C TRP A 131 10.25 18.66 23.93
N LEU A 132 11.30 19.48 24.01
CA LEU A 132 12.45 19.46 23.09
C LEU A 132 13.18 18.12 23.04
N VAL A 133 13.33 17.45 24.18
CA VAL A 133 13.97 16.13 24.23
C VAL A 133 12.95 14.99 24.35
N GLY A 134 11.66 15.32 24.47
CA GLY A 134 10.56 14.37 24.66
C GLY A 134 9.78 14.03 23.39
N SER A 135 10.08 14.69 22.27
CA SER A 135 9.36 14.51 21.01
C SER A 135 10.30 14.61 19.81
N TYR A 136 9.90 14.00 18.68
CA TYR A 136 10.65 14.06 17.43
C TYR A 136 10.79 15.51 16.92
N SER A 137 9.67 16.25 16.88
CA SER A 137 9.64 17.66 16.44
C SER A 137 10.44 18.57 17.36
N GLY A 138 10.40 18.33 18.67
CA GLY A 138 11.23 19.03 19.64
C GLY A 138 12.73 18.82 19.41
N LEU A 139 13.14 17.59 19.12
CA LEU A 139 14.55 17.24 18.89
C LEU A 139 15.06 17.82 17.57
N MET A 140 14.25 17.73 16.52
CA MET A 140 14.49 18.39 15.24
C MET A 140 14.79 19.88 15.47
N PHE A 141 13.90 20.57 16.19
CA PHE A 141 14.11 21.98 16.50
C PHE A 141 15.37 22.23 17.36
N LEU A 142 15.62 21.42 18.38
CA LEU A 142 16.81 21.58 19.25
C LEU A 142 18.13 21.42 18.49
N LEU A 143 18.18 20.48 17.55
CA LEU A 143 19.41 20.06 16.88
C LEU A 143 19.67 20.83 15.56
N ASN A 144 18.63 21.11 14.78
CA ASN A 144 18.76 21.76 13.47
C ASN A 144 17.82 22.97 13.26
N GLY A 145 17.00 23.32 14.25
CA GLY A 145 16.08 24.48 14.20
C GLY A 145 14.83 24.28 13.34
N SER A 146 14.57 23.07 12.85
CA SER A 146 13.39 22.76 12.05
C SER A 146 12.14 22.66 12.92
N TYR A 147 11.03 23.24 12.47
CA TYR A 147 9.73 23.22 13.12
C TYR A 147 8.64 22.91 12.09
N ALA A 148 7.68 22.04 12.44
CA ALA A 148 6.62 21.62 11.52
C ALA A 148 5.79 22.81 11.02
N PHE A 149 5.52 22.85 9.71
CA PHE A 149 4.93 24.01 9.05
C PHE A 149 3.72 23.69 8.16
N ALA A 150 3.85 22.69 7.29
CA ALA A 150 2.78 22.30 6.37
C ALA A 150 2.76 20.79 6.15
N SER A 151 1.68 20.27 5.58
CA SER A 151 1.51 18.87 5.19
C SER A 151 0.73 18.75 3.90
N ASP A 152 0.99 17.69 3.13
CA ASP A 152 0.15 17.27 2.03
C ASP A 152 -0.83 16.16 2.47
N GLY A 153 -1.75 15.79 1.58
CA GLY A 153 -2.69 14.68 1.81
C GLY A 153 -2.07 13.28 1.74
N GLY A 154 -0.80 13.17 1.33
CA GLY A 154 -0.03 11.93 1.24
C GLY A 154 0.74 11.58 2.52
N GLY A 155 0.83 12.51 3.48
CA GLY A 155 1.54 12.35 4.74
C GLY A 155 2.93 12.98 4.76
N ASP A 156 3.40 13.55 3.64
CA ASP A 156 4.64 14.31 3.60
C ASP A 156 4.45 15.68 4.26
N THR A 157 5.51 16.18 4.89
CA THR A 157 5.44 17.43 5.66
C THR A 157 6.53 18.41 5.23
N SER A 158 6.25 19.69 5.42
CA SER A 158 7.22 20.77 5.23
C SER A 158 7.58 21.39 6.57
N TRP A 159 8.85 21.69 6.76
CA TRP A 159 9.41 22.17 8.02
C TRP A 159 10.17 23.48 7.84
N ILE A 160 9.82 24.49 8.64
CA ILE A 160 10.52 25.78 8.63
C ILE A 160 11.79 25.73 9.47
N ASN A 161 12.88 26.32 8.97
CA ASN A 161 14.13 26.48 9.71
C ASN A 161 14.16 27.83 10.44
N LEU A 162 14.20 27.78 11.76
CA LEU A 162 14.23 28.95 12.64
C LEU A 162 15.66 29.39 13.01
N LEU A 163 16.71 28.71 12.56
CA LEU A 163 18.09 29.15 12.76
C LEU A 163 18.34 30.53 12.11
N PRO A 164 19.33 31.30 12.60
CA PRO A 164 19.62 32.62 12.04
C PRO A 164 19.98 32.57 10.56
N ASN A 165 19.35 33.43 9.76
CA ASN A 165 19.62 33.60 8.34
C ASN A 165 20.06 35.04 8.05
N GLU A 166 21.13 35.23 7.28
CA GLU A 166 21.69 36.56 6.94
C GLU A 166 20.69 37.45 6.19
N ASN A 167 19.78 36.86 5.42
CA ASN A 167 18.75 37.58 4.67
C ASN A 167 17.45 37.78 5.48
N GLU A 168 17.45 37.47 6.77
CA GLU A 168 16.27 37.54 7.66
C GLU A 168 15.06 36.69 7.19
N SER A 169 15.26 35.73 6.29
CA SER A 169 14.25 34.79 5.78
C SER A 169 14.13 33.52 6.63
N ILE A 170 13.06 32.75 6.41
CA ILE A 170 12.81 31.46 7.05
C ILE A 170 12.73 30.37 5.97
N GLU A 171 13.72 29.48 5.94
CA GLU A 171 13.78 28.41 4.93
C GLU A 171 12.69 27.37 5.18
N VAL A 172 12.16 26.75 4.13
CA VAL A 172 11.18 25.65 4.21
C VAL A 172 11.82 24.41 3.59
N ASN A 173 11.96 23.34 4.38
CA ASN A 173 12.51 22.06 3.95
C ASN A 173 11.36 21.07 3.69
N HIS A 174 11.51 20.22 2.69
CA HIS A 174 10.60 19.10 2.47
C HIS A 174 11.07 17.91 3.32
N TYR A 175 10.16 17.30 4.07
CA TYR A 175 10.39 16.09 4.85
C TYR A 175 9.56 14.93 4.29
N ASN A 176 10.24 13.90 3.81
CA ASN A 176 9.64 12.65 3.35
C ASN A 176 9.39 11.75 4.56
N HIS A 177 8.11 11.46 4.83
CA HIS A 177 7.72 10.71 6.01
C HIS A 177 8.04 9.21 5.93
N GLU A 178 8.16 8.66 4.71
CA GLU A 178 8.42 7.23 4.50
C GLU A 178 9.85 6.84 4.88
N ILE A 179 10.82 7.70 4.54
CA ILE A 179 12.25 7.48 4.82
C ILE A 179 12.74 8.26 6.05
N GLY A 180 11.95 9.24 6.50
CA GLY A 180 12.27 10.10 7.63
C GLY A 180 13.49 10.99 7.38
N GLU A 181 13.55 11.60 6.19
CA GLU A 181 14.66 12.45 5.75
C GLU A 181 14.17 13.81 5.22
N LEU A 182 15.04 14.83 5.30
CA LEU A 182 14.83 16.09 4.58
C LEU A 182 15.36 15.93 3.15
N GLU A 183 14.49 16.11 2.16
CA GLU A 183 14.83 15.95 0.75
C GLU A 183 15.00 17.30 0.04
N ASN A 184 15.77 17.25 -1.06
CA ASN A 184 15.99 18.37 -1.99
C ASN A 184 16.66 19.60 -1.36
N LEU A 185 16.98 20.60 -2.18
CA LEU A 185 17.36 21.91 -1.66
C LEU A 185 16.13 22.56 -1.03
N PRO A 186 16.28 23.28 0.10
CA PRO A 186 15.15 23.93 0.72
C PRO A 186 14.64 25.08 -0.13
N TYR A 187 13.38 25.45 0.10
CA TYR A 187 12.91 26.77 -0.29
C TYR A 187 13.57 27.81 0.61
N TYR A 188 14.19 28.83 0.00
CA TYR A 188 15.03 29.79 0.73
C TYR A 188 14.27 30.80 1.62
N SER A 189 12.94 30.75 1.61
CA SER A 189 12.00 31.57 2.40
C SER A 189 10.58 30.96 2.36
N ILE A 190 9.69 31.35 3.28
CA ILE A 190 8.25 30.99 3.22
C ILE A 190 7.62 31.61 1.96
N SER A 191 8.02 32.84 1.64
CA SER A 191 7.62 33.54 0.42
C SER A 191 7.97 32.75 -0.84
N HIS A 192 9.17 32.17 -0.91
CA HIS A 192 9.61 31.34 -2.03
C HIS A 192 8.84 30.03 -2.11
N PHE A 193 8.58 29.39 -0.97
CA PHE A 193 7.76 28.18 -0.90
C PHE A 193 6.38 28.40 -1.51
N ILE A 194 5.70 29.49 -1.15
CA ILE A 194 4.39 29.84 -1.72
C ILE A 194 4.50 30.19 -3.20
N LEU A 195 5.56 30.90 -3.60
CA LEU A 195 5.78 31.27 -4.99
C LEU A 195 5.90 30.05 -5.90
N ASP A 196 6.65 29.03 -5.50
CA ASP A 196 6.90 27.87 -6.35
C ASP A 196 5.68 26.91 -6.40
N ASN A 197 5.02 26.70 -5.26
CA ASN A 197 3.96 25.68 -5.14
C ASN A 197 2.57 26.13 -5.67
N TRP A 198 2.26 27.43 -5.69
CA TRP A 198 0.98 27.93 -6.21
C TRP A 198 1.16 28.70 -7.52
N ASN A 199 1.08 27.99 -8.66
CA ASN A 199 1.13 28.58 -10.00
C ASN A 199 -0.27 28.68 -10.63
N ASN A 200 -0.77 29.90 -10.79
CA ASN A 200 -2.08 30.17 -11.41
C ASN A 200 -2.09 30.01 -12.94
N GLU A 201 -0.95 29.72 -13.58
CA GLU A 201 -0.87 29.52 -15.04
C GLU A 201 -1.27 28.08 -15.48
N SER A 202 -1.35 27.11 -14.55
CA SER A 202 -1.65 25.70 -14.82
C SER A 202 -2.94 25.18 -14.18
N ASN A 203 -3.95 26.03 -14.00
CA ASN A 203 -5.23 25.67 -13.38
C ASN A 203 -6.08 24.71 -14.25
N ASP A 204 -5.63 23.47 -14.39
CA ASP A 204 -6.46 22.32 -14.78
C ASP A 204 -7.28 21.79 -13.57
N GLY A 205 -6.90 22.15 -12.33
CA GLY A 205 -7.54 21.65 -11.09
C GLY A 205 -8.71 22.47 -10.52
N TYR A 206 -9.15 23.54 -11.19
CA TYR A 206 -10.40 24.25 -10.83
C TYR A 206 -11.56 23.92 -11.77
N GLU A 207 -11.35 23.01 -12.74
CA GLU A 207 -12.43 22.52 -13.61
C GLU A 207 -12.96 21.14 -13.21
N ASP A 208 -12.27 20.34 -12.38
CA ASP A 208 -12.70 18.97 -12.06
C ASP A 208 -12.58 18.63 -10.56
N GLU A 209 -13.59 19.00 -9.78
CA GLU A 209 -14.09 18.13 -8.72
C GLU A 209 -15.60 18.06 -8.86
N GLU A 210 -16.07 16.86 -9.16
CA GLU A 210 -17.47 16.49 -9.10
C GLU A 210 -17.96 16.72 -7.66
N GLU A 211 -18.60 17.86 -7.41
CA GLU A 211 -19.40 18.04 -6.21
C GLU A 211 -20.46 16.92 -6.19
N GLU A 212 -20.31 15.99 -5.25
CA GLU A 212 -21.39 15.18 -4.74
C GLU A 212 -22.52 16.10 -4.27
N GLU A 213 -23.47 16.43 -5.15
CA GLU A 213 -24.72 17.07 -4.77
C GLU A 213 -25.51 16.08 -3.88
N PHE A 214 -25.24 16.11 -2.58
CA PHE A 214 -26.29 15.97 -1.59
C PHE A 214 -27.24 17.16 -1.75
N ASP A 215 -28.45 16.84 -2.18
CA ASP A 215 -29.60 17.73 -2.30
C ASP A 215 -29.83 18.49 -0.97
N ASP A 216 -29.40 19.75 -0.91
CA ASP A 216 -30.01 20.75 -0.05
C ASP A 216 -30.60 21.86 -0.93
N GLU A 217 -31.93 21.92 -0.90
CA GLU A 217 -32.76 22.88 -1.61
C GLU A 217 -32.32 24.34 -1.32
N SER A 218 -31.63 25.01 -2.26
CA SER A 218 -31.83 26.45 -2.61
C SER A 218 -30.78 27.00 -3.60
N SER A 219 -30.97 26.77 -4.90
CA SER A 219 -30.12 27.38 -5.93
C SER A 219 -30.47 28.85 -6.21
N HIS A 220 -29.87 29.76 -5.41
CA HIS A 220 -29.51 31.07 -5.93
C HIS A 220 -28.30 30.91 -6.86
N ASN A 221 -28.52 30.99 -8.18
CA ASN A 221 -27.49 31.12 -9.21
C ASN A 221 -26.47 32.23 -8.84
N LYS A 222 -25.36 31.87 -8.17
CA LYS A 222 -24.21 32.75 -8.03
C LYS A 222 -23.39 32.66 -9.32
N SER A 223 -23.19 33.79 -9.99
CA SER A 223 -22.27 33.89 -11.12
C SER A 223 -20.87 33.42 -10.71
N LYS A 224 -20.26 32.49 -11.46
CA LYS A 224 -18.86 32.09 -11.26
C LYS A 224 -17.96 33.34 -11.29
N GLU A 225 -17.21 33.54 -10.22
CA GLU A 225 -16.30 34.68 -10.06
C GLU A 225 -15.10 34.55 -11.02
N PRO A 226 -14.60 35.63 -11.63
CA PRO A 226 -13.45 35.54 -12.53
C PRO A 226 -12.15 35.19 -11.79
N ILE A 227 -11.35 34.30 -12.39
CA ILE A 227 -10.01 33.92 -11.92
C ILE A 227 -9.03 35.07 -12.22
N LEU A 228 -8.26 35.46 -11.21
CA LEU A 228 -7.23 36.50 -11.26
C LEU A 228 -5.85 35.85 -11.49
N LEU A 229 -5.18 36.24 -12.58
CA LEU A 229 -3.84 35.75 -12.92
C LEU A 229 -2.76 36.40 -12.04
N SER A 230 -1.77 35.60 -11.65
CA SER A 230 -0.57 36.06 -10.92
C SER A 230 0.19 37.10 -11.75
N GLN A 231 0.70 38.13 -11.08
CA GLN A 231 1.52 39.16 -11.71
C GLN A 231 3.02 38.85 -11.63
N ILE A 232 3.40 37.86 -10.83
CA ILE A 232 4.79 37.44 -10.63
C ILE A 232 5.16 36.39 -11.69
N LYS A 233 6.13 36.72 -12.53
CA LYS A 233 6.59 35.84 -13.62
C LYS A 233 7.58 34.80 -13.10
N ASP A 234 7.46 33.54 -13.55
CA ASP A 234 8.39 32.44 -13.25
C ASP A 234 9.87 32.78 -13.50
N SER A 235 10.15 33.57 -14.53
CA SER A 235 11.51 34.04 -14.83
C SER A 235 12.16 34.83 -13.68
N VAL A 236 11.38 35.49 -12.83
CA VAL A 236 11.85 36.23 -11.66
C VAL A 236 12.15 35.28 -10.50
N ILE A 237 11.30 34.26 -10.31
CA ILE A 237 11.45 33.20 -9.30
C ILE A 237 12.74 32.40 -9.56
N LYS A 238 12.92 31.88 -10.79
CA LYS A 238 14.16 31.16 -11.19
C LYS A 238 15.42 32.00 -11.06
N ALA A 239 15.30 33.31 -11.30
CA ALA A 239 16.42 34.22 -11.17
C ALA A 239 16.75 34.59 -9.72
N PHE A 240 15.80 34.39 -8.78
CA PHE A 240 16.01 34.44 -7.33
C PHE A 240 16.66 33.14 -6.84
N GLU A 241 16.12 31.97 -7.19
CA GLU A 241 16.65 30.65 -6.83
C GLU A 241 18.15 30.56 -7.10
N LYS A 242 18.56 30.86 -8.34
CA LYS A 242 19.98 30.82 -8.74
C LYS A 242 20.89 31.68 -7.85
N LYS A 243 20.40 32.80 -7.32
CA LYS A 243 21.16 33.65 -6.40
C LYS A 243 21.14 33.09 -4.98
N ALA A 244 20.00 32.57 -4.54
CA ALA A 244 19.82 32.02 -3.21
C ALA A 244 20.62 30.72 -2.99
N THR A 245 20.66 29.83 -3.99
CA THR A 245 21.49 28.60 -3.95
C THR A 245 22.97 28.92 -3.69
N LEU A 246 23.53 29.90 -4.40
CA LEU A 246 24.93 30.32 -4.23
C LEU A 246 25.25 30.88 -2.83
N LEU A 247 24.24 31.38 -2.12
CA LEU A 247 24.38 31.85 -0.73
C LEU A 247 24.22 30.69 0.24
N TYR A 248 23.27 29.78 -0.03
CA TYR A 248 23.01 28.60 0.79
C TYR A 248 24.23 27.66 0.84
N GLU A 249 24.85 27.35 -0.30
CA GLU A 249 26.04 26.50 -0.39
C GLU A 249 27.27 27.02 0.38
N LYS A 250 27.25 28.29 0.82
CA LYS A 250 28.33 28.91 1.60
C LYS A 250 28.04 28.96 3.09
N LYS A 251 26.86 28.53 3.53
CA LYS A 251 26.51 28.52 4.95
C LYS A 251 27.41 27.54 5.70
N PRO A 252 27.85 27.88 6.92
CA PRO A 252 28.50 26.90 7.78
C PRO A 252 27.49 25.83 8.19
N ILE A 253 27.98 24.61 8.45
CA ILE A 253 27.15 23.44 8.81
C ILE A 253 26.11 23.78 9.88
N TYR A 254 26.49 24.44 10.97
CA TYR A 254 25.61 24.77 12.11
C TYR A 254 24.53 25.84 11.83
N GLN A 255 24.47 26.43 10.63
CA GLN A 255 23.39 27.30 10.15
C GLN A 255 22.67 26.72 8.91
N ASN A 256 23.13 25.58 8.41
CA ASN A 256 22.51 24.82 7.34
C ASN A 256 21.60 23.74 7.96
N SER A 257 20.28 23.83 7.71
CA SER A 257 19.31 22.87 8.25
C SER A 257 19.55 21.45 7.76
N LEU A 258 19.87 21.26 6.48
CA LEU A 258 20.09 19.93 5.89
C LEU A 258 21.34 19.29 6.47
N ASP A 259 22.47 20.00 6.44
CA ASP A 259 23.73 19.45 6.97
C ASP A 259 23.64 19.13 8.47
N MET A 260 22.94 19.96 9.26
CA MET A 260 22.70 19.66 10.68
C MET A 260 21.71 18.53 10.88
N PHE A 261 20.69 18.41 10.03
CA PHE A 261 19.77 17.27 10.05
C PHE A 261 20.53 15.98 9.80
N GLU A 262 21.25 15.85 8.68
CA GLU A 262 22.06 14.67 8.36
C GLU A 262 23.02 14.30 9.50
N ARG A 263 23.72 15.31 10.05
CA ARG A 263 24.65 15.13 11.18
C ARG A 263 23.99 14.62 12.46
N SER A 264 22.72 14.99 12.68
CA SER A 264 22.00 14.75 13.93
C SER A 264 20.88 13.71 13.82
N ALA A 265 20.59 13.22 12.61
CA ALA A 265 19.48 12.30 12.35
C ALA A 265 19.58 11.01 13.18
N TRP A 266 20.81 10.54 13.45
CA TRP A 266 21.02 9.36 14.29
C TRP A 266 20.62 9.58 15.75
N LEU A 267 20.65 10.82 16.26
CA LEU A 267 20.26 11.16 17.65
C LEU A 267 18.76 11.31 17.83
N LEU A 268 17.99 11.41 16.74
CA LEU A 268 16.55 11.56 16.81
C LEU A 268 15.98 10.37 17.58
N GLY A 269 15.21 10.67 18.62
CA GLY A 269 14.55 9.71 19.50
C GLY A 269 15.35 9.05 20.63
N HIS A 270 16.68 9.25 20.70
CA HIS A 270 17.50 8.74 21.81
C HIS A 270 17.08 9.30 23.18
N SER A 271 16.59 10.54 23.22
CA SER A 271 16.27 11.25 24.46
C SER A 271 14.87 11.00 25.01
N TYR A 272 14.00 10.33 24.26
CA TYR A 272 12.70 9.82 24.74
C TYR A 272 12.56 8.29 24.69
N GLY A 273 13.54 7.58 24.13
CA GLY A 273 13.71 6.13 24.34
C GLY A 273 13.64 5.27 23.09
N ASP A 274 13.41 5.87 21.93
CA ASP A 274 13.12 5.19 20.66
C ASP A 274 14.11 5.68 19.58
N PRO A 275 15.22 4.97 19.32
CA PRO A 275 16.22 5.38 18.34
C PRO A 275 15.64 5.60 16.93
N ALA A 276 16.26 6.50 16.17
CA ALA A 276 15.85 6.84 14.80
C ALA A 276 15.79 5.64 13.85
N TYR A 277 14.97 5.75 12.80
CA TYR A 277 15.02 4.83 11.66
C TYR A 277 16.43 4.78 11.06
N ALA A 278 16.89 3.58 10.71
CA ALA A 278 18.25 3.30 10.23
C ALA A 278 19.34 3.89 11.14
N PHE A 279 19.10 3.93 12.46
CA PHE A 279 19.97 4.57 13.45
C PHE A 279 21.45 4.20 13.28
N THR A 280 21.76 2.91 13.11
CA THR A 280 23.17 2.48 13.08
C THR A 280 23.87 2.83 11.78
N GLU A 281 23.14 2.92 10.67
CA GLU A 281 23.65 3.47 9.42
C GLU A 281 23.99 4.95 9.59
N LYS A 282 23.02 5.74 10.08
CA LYS A 282 23.18 7.17 10.32
C LYS A 282 24.28 7.47 11.35
N LEU A 283 24.45 6.61 12.35
CA LEU A 283 25.53 6.71 13.35
C LEU A 283 26.91 6.49 12.72
N ALA A 284 27.05 5.62 11.72
CA ALA A 284 28.36 5.35 11.08
C ALA A 284 28.94 6.61 10.40
N ASP A 285 28.05 7.48 9.92
CA ASP A 285 28.39 8.75 9.28
C ASP A 285 28.48 9.92 10.28
N ALA A 286 28.23 9.67 11.57
CA ALA A 286 28.38 10.71 12.59
C ALA A 286 29.83 11.24 12.67
N PRO A 287 30.01 12.55 12.91
CA PRO A 287 31.30 13.22 13.11
C PRO A 287 32.24 12.50 14.07
N SER A 288 33.53 12.50 13.72
CA SER A 288 34.59 11.90 14.54
C SER A 288 34.95 12.77 15.75
N TYR A 289 35.67 12.18 16.70
CA TYR A 289 36.26 12.91 17.84
C TYR A 289 37.19 14.05 17.39
N VAL A 290 37.84 13.92 16.22
CA VAL A 290 38.71 14.97 15.65
C VAL A 290 37.88 16.19 15.21
N ILE A 291 36.71 15.97 14.63
CA ILE A 291 35.84 17.08 14.18
C ILE A 291 35.33 17.88 15.40
N TRP A 292 35.02 17.19 16.50
CA TRP A 292 34.69 17.88 17.75
C TRP A 292 35.81 18.82 18.21
N GLU A 293 37.07 18.36 18.22
CA GLU A 293 38.22 19.19 18.61
C GLU A 293 38.35 20.45 17.75
N GLU A 294 38.07 20.35 16.45
CA GLU A 294 38.10 21.49 15.52
C GLU A 294 36.96 22.49 15.79
N GLU A 295 35.78 22.01 16.18
CA GLU A 295 34.57 22.83 16.38
C GLU A 295 34.43 23.40 17.81
N LYS A 296 35.28 23.01 18.76
CA LYS A 296 35.22 23.46 20.18
C LYS A 296 35.12 24.97 20.35
N SER A 297 35.78 25.76 19.49
CA SER A 297 35.76 27.22 19.57
C SER A 297 34.37 27.82 19.33
N GLU A 298 33.54 27.13 18.55
CA GLU A 298 32.24 27.60 18.07
C GLU A 298 31.07 27.21 19.00
N ILE A 299 31.25 26.22 19.88
CA ILE A 299 30.23 25.70 20.82
C ILE A 299 29.61 26.81 21.70
N LYS A 300 30.39 27.82 22.08
CA LYS A 300 29.90 28.96 22.88
C LYS A 300 29.00 29.92 22.08
N THR A 301 29.05 29.85 20.75
CA THR A 301 28.40 30.80 19.83
C THR A 301 27.11 30.22 19.28
N TYR A 302 27.04 28.90 19.05
CA TYR A 302 25.92 28.22 18.38
C TYR A 302 25.23 27.22 19.33
N PRO A 303 24.05 27.57 19.89
CA PRO A 303 23.33 26.71 20.84
C PRO A 303 22.95 25.32 20.32
N ASN A 304 22.53 25.22 19.05
CA ASN A 304 22.19 23.96 18.40
C ASN A 304 23.41 23.02 18.29
N LEU A 305 24.58 23.58 17.93
CA LEU A 305 25.85 22.84 17.92
C LEU A 305 26.24 22.36 19.33
N ALA A 306 26.01 23.19 20.36
CA ALA A 306 26.23 22.81 21.74
C ALA A 306 25.30 21.66 22.18
N ALA A 307 24.00 21.74 21.88
CA ALA A 307 23.04 20.67 22.16
C ALA A 307 23.48 19.35 21.51
N TYR A 308 23.85 19.42 20.22
CA TYR A 308 24.34 18.29 19.47
C TYR A 308 25.55 17.62 20.15
N TRP A 309 26.63 18.35 20.40
CA TRP A 309 27.85 17.75 20.96
C TRP A 309 27.67 17.23 22.40
N ILE A 310 26.79 17.86 23.20
CA ILE A 310 26.45 17.36 24.54
C ILE A 310 25.80 15.98 24.43
N LEU A 311 24.74 15.85 23.62
CA LEU A 311 23.99 14.60 23.46
C LEU A 311 24.83 13.53 22.74
N HIS A 312 25.55 13.91 21.68
CA HIS A 312 26.48 13.06 20.94
C HIS A 312 27.47 12.36 21.88
N HIS A 313 28.20 13.12 22.71
CA HIS A 313 29.18 12.53 23.62
C HIS A 313 28.54 11.75 24.76
N PHE A 314 27.39 12.20 25.26
CA PHE A 314 26.66 11.50 26.31
C PHE A 314 26.26 10.08 25.88
N TYR A 315 25.66 9.94 24.69
CA TYR A 315 25.22 8.65 24.16
C TYR A 315 26.38 7.76 23.71
N LEU A 316 27.48 8.34 23.22
CA LEU A 316 28.72 7.62 22.90
C LEU A 316 29.59 7.26 24.12
N LYS A 317 29.13 7.51 25.35
CA LYS A 317 29.92 7.30 26.58
C LYS A 317 31.29 8.00 26.57
N ASN A 318 31.40 9.12 25.86
CA ASN A 318 32.58 9.99 25.88
C ASN A 318 32.45 10.99 27.04
N ASP A 319 32.42 10.49 28.27
CA ASP A 319 31.98 11.25 29.45
C ASP A 319 32.85 12.48 29.74
N GLU A 320 34.16 12.43 29.47
CA GLU A 320 35.04 13.60 29.67
C GLU A 320 34.81 14.65 28.58
N ALA A 321 34.71 14.23 27.31
CA ALA A 321 34.38 15.14 26.21
C ALA A 321 32.99 15.79 26.40
N CYS A 322 32.02 15.05 26.94
CA CYS A 322 30.71 15.57 27.31
C CYS A 322 30.83 16.67 28.38
N ARG A 323 31.58 16.41 29.46
CA ARG A 323 31.81 17.38 30.54
C ARG A 323 32.56 18.63 30.05
N GLU A 324 33.54 18.48 29.17
CA GLU A 324 34.26 19.60 28.55
C GLU A 324 33.31 20.43 27.65
N THR A 325 32.51 19.75 26.83
CA THR A 325 31.48 20.39 25.99
C THR A 325 30.49 21.19 26.84
N ILE A 326 29.98 20.62 27.93
CA ILE A 326 29.07 21.31 28.86
C ILE A 326 29.74 22.55 29.47
N LYS A 327 31.02 22.46 29.84
CA LYS A 327 31.78 23.61 30.35
C LYS A 327 31.90 24.72 29.31
N LEU A 328 32.10 24.39 28.03
CA LEU A 328 32.12 25.36 26.93
C LEU A 328 30.72 25.94 26.67
N ALA A 329 29.69 25.08 26.63
CA ALA A 329 28.29 25.41 26.40
C ALA A 329 27.68 26.27 27.52
N SER A 330 28.21 26.22 28.75
CA SER A 330 27.81 27.13 29.84
C SER A 330 28.00 28.62 29.52
N LYS A 331 28.83 28.93 28.51
CA LYS A 331 29.06 30.28 28.00
C LYS A 331 28.14 30.65 26.82
N SER A 332 27.35 29.71 26.32
CA SER A 332 26.34 29.94 25.30
C SER A 332 25.24 30.85 25.84
N LYS A 333 24.64 31.63 24.93
CA LYS A 333 23.41 32.36 25.21
C LYS A 333 22.22 31.38 25.26
N GLY A 334 21.12 31.77 25.90
CA GLY A 334 19.91 30.98 26.01
C GLY A 334 19.81 30.15 27.29
N LYS A 335 18.58 29.88 27.74
CA LYS A 335 18.30 29.11 28.96
C LYS A 335 18.27 27.60 28.72
N ILE A 336 17.86 27.16 27.53
CA ILE A 336 17.66 25.73 27.22
C ILE A 336 18.95 24.92 27.34
N ILE A 337 20.07 25.41 26.79
CA ILE A 337 21.36 24.70 26.86
C ILE A 337 21.88 24.57 28.29
N VAL A 338 21.64 25.59 29.12
CA VAL A 338 21.99 25.54 30.56
C VAL A 338 21.16 24.49 31.28
N THR A 339 19.85 24.44 31.01
CA THR A 339 18.95 23.42 31.58
C THR A 339 19.35 22.01 31.13
N LEU A 340 19.61 21.80 29.83
CA LEU A 340 20.07 20.53 29.26
C LEU A 340 21.37 20.06 29.92
N SER A 341 22.35 20.96 30.00
CA SER A 341 23.66 20.69 30.62
C SER A 341 23.54 20.21 32.06
N ARG A 342 22.64 20.81 32.84
CA ARG A 342 22.41 20.41 34.24
C ARG A 342 21.84 19.00 34.32
N HIS A 343 20.82 18.66 33.54
CA HIS A 343 20.23 17.30 33.54
C HIS A 343 21.27 16.23 33.19
N ILE A 344 22.09 16.48 32.16
CA ILE A 344 23.14 15.55 31.74
C ILE A 344 24.23 15.42 32.83
N LEU A 345 24.67 16.52 33.44
CA LEU A 345 25.64 16.47 34.55
C LEU A 345 25.08 15.75 35.78
N ASP A 346 23.83 16.02 36.16
CA ASP A 346 23.20 15.38 37.32
C ASP A 346 23.02 13.88 37.10
N TYR A 347 22.77 13.44 35.87
CA TYR A 347 22.78 12.03 35.50
C TYR A 347 24.19 11.42 35.57
N LEU A 348 25.18 12.05 34.91
CA LEU A 348 26.58 11.57 34.90
C LEU A 348 27.22 11.56 36.31
N ASP A 349 26.76 12.42 37.21
CA ASP A 349 27.20 12.46 38.61
C ASP A 349 26.42 11.49 39.53
N GLY A 350 25.46 10.74 38.98
CA GLY A 350 24.63 9.80 39.75
C GLY A 350 23.64 10.47 40.71
N LYS A 351 23.37 11.77 40.54
CA LYS A 351 22.41 12.53 41.36
C LYS A 351 20.96 12.32 40.90
N SER A 352 20.75 11.88 39.66
CA SER A 352 19.43 11.52 39.13
C SER A 352 19.35 10.04 38.78
N LYS A 353 18.19 9.43 39.06
CA LYS A 353 17.85 8.06 38.62
C LYS A 353 17.07 8.03 37.30
N THR A 354 16.82 9.19 36.72
CA THR A 354 16.12 9.35 35.45
C THR A 354 16.82 10.41 34.59
N LEU A 355 16.65 10.33 33.28
CA LEU A 355 17.04 11.40 32.35
C LEU A 355 15.81 11.73 31.50
N PHE A 356 15.34 12.99 31.55
CA PHE A 356 14.19 13.46 30.75
C PHE A 356 12.95 12.55 30.82
N LYS A 357 12.66 12.01 32.02
CA LYS A 357 11.59 11.04 32.34
C LYS A 357 11.87 9.56 31.97
N ILE A 358 12.99 9.25 31.32
CA ILE A 358 13.44 7.87 31.08
C ILE A 358 14.14 7.30 32.32
N LYS A 359 13.85 6.05 32.69
CA LYS A 359 14.56 5.31 33.75
C LYS A 359 16.03 5.06 33.37
N SER A 360 16.94 5.13 34.35
CA SER A 360 18.39 4.93 34.12
C SER A 360 18.75 3.64 33.39
N GLU A 361 18.03 2.54 33.65
CA GLU A 361 18.26 1.25 32.98
C GLU A 361 18.07 1.35 31.47
N ASN A 362 17.01 2.04 31.01
CA ASN A 362 16.75 2.25 29.60
C ASN A 362 17.76 3.22 28.97
N VAL A 363 18.12 4.28 29.69
CA VAL A 363 19.16 5.22 29.23
C VAL A 363 20.48 4.49 29.02
N GLU A 364 20.92 3.68 29.99
CA GLU A 364 22.15 2.88 29.85
C GLU A 364 22.07 1.82 28.75
N LYS A 365 20.89 1.24 28.51
CA LYS A 365 20.65 0.34 27.38
C LYS A 365 20.93 1.06 26.05
N ILE A 366 20.35 2.24 25.85
CA ILE A 366 20.54 3.06 24.64
C ILE A 366 22.00 3.50 24.52
N ARG A 367 22.62 4.00 25.60
CA ARG A 367 24.04 4.38 25.61
C ARG A 367 24.94 3.20 25.25
N THR A 368 24.63 2.00 25.74
CA THR A 368 25.41 0.78 25.45
C THR A 368 25.25 0.35 24.00
N GLN A 369 24.02 0.36 23.46
CA GLN A 369 23.75 0.09 22.05
C GLN A 369 24.43 1.11 21.13
N THR A 370 24.41 2.40 21.51
CA THR A 370 25.13 3.44 20.75
C THR A 370 26.63 3.21 20.80
N PHE A 371 27.17 2.93 21.98
CA PHE A 371 28.59 2.67 22.15
C PHE A 371 29.06 1.45 21.38
N SER A 372 28.28 0.35 21.30
CA SER A 372 28.66 -0.84 20.52
C SER A 372 28.60 -0.62 19.00
N ASN A 373 27.68 0.22 18.53
CA ASN A 373 27.49 0.49 17.11
C ASN A 373 28.35 1.64 16.56
N ALA A 374 28.98 2.43 17.42
CA ALA A 374 29.82 3.55 17.01
C ALA A 374 31.06 3.12 16.21
N ASP A 375 31.60 4.01 15.40
CA ASP A 375 32.92 3.85 14.77
C ASP A 375 34.03 4.19 15.79
N PRO A 376 35.14 3.43 15.86
CA PRO A 376 36.30 3.79 16.68
C PRO A 376 36.76 5.24 16.55
N LYS A 377 36.62 5.88 15.37
CA LYS A 377 36.98 7.30 15.15
C LYS A 377 36.12 8.28 15.97
N GLN A 378 34.94 7.86 16.43
CA GLN A 378 33.99 8.66 17.21
C GLN A 378 34.22 8.52 18.72
N ILE A 379 34.93 7.46 19.13
CA ILE A 379 35.19 7.15 20.54
C ILE A 379 36.40 7.95 21.04
N GLU A 380 36.29 8.46 22.26
CA GLU A 380 37.40 9.17 22.89
C GLU A 380 38.64 8.25 23.04
N PRO A 381 39.86 8.70 22.72
CA PRO A 381 41.03 7.81 22.60
C PRO A 381 41.30 6.91 23.82
N LYS A 382 41.03 7.40 25.02
CA LYS A 382 41.20 6.65 26.27
C LYS A 382 40.17 5.53 26.47
N ASN A 383 39.00 5.61 25.82
CA ASN A 383 37.92 4.62 25.91
C ASN A 383 38.00 3.55 24.82
N LEU A 384 38.91 3.66 23.85
CA LEU A 384 39.08 2.68 22.78
C LEU A 384 39.29 1.26 23.31
N LYS A 385 40.00 1.11 24.43
CA LYS A 385 40.17 -0.20 25.07
C LYS A 385 38.83 -0.75 25.59
N LEU A 386 38.07 0.07 26.32
CA LEU A 386 36.75 -0.29 26.83
C LEU A 386 35.78 -0.64 25.70
N TYR A 387 35.83 0.12 24.60
CA TYR A 387 35.06 -0.13 23.38
C TYR A 387 35.40 -1.50 22.79
N ASN A 388 36.68 -1.79 22.56
CA ASN A 388 37.13 -3.09 22.04
C ASN A 388 36.81 -4.27 22.98
N ASP A 389 36.89 -4.06 24.29
CA ASP A 389 36.52 -5.06 25.30
C ASP A 389 35.01 -5.36 25.23
N SER A 390 34.18 -4.33 25.08
CA SER A 390 32.72 -4.47 24.98
C SER A 390 32.27 -5.24 23.73
N LEU A 391 33.02 -5.09 22.63
CA LEU A 391 32.84 -5.86 21.41
C LEU A 391 33.53 -7.24 21.46
N GLY A 392 34.23 -7.60 22.54
CA GLY A 392 34.99 -8.86 22.62
C GLY A 392 36.08 -8.97 21.54
N ILE A 393 36.65 -7.84 21.09
CA ILE A 393 37.74 -7.77 20.11
C ILE A 393 39.11 -7.89 20.80
N SER A 394 39.22 -7.45 22.05
CA SER A 394 40.49 -7.47 22.79
C SER A 394 41.04 -8.86 23.09
N ASN A 395 40.21 -9.90 23.05
CA ASN A 395 40.59 -11.29 23.31
C ASN A 395 40.97 -12.05 22.02
N LEU A 396 40.91 -11.41 20.85
CA LEU A 396 41.24 -12.06 19.59
C LEU A 396 42.73 -12.38 19.53
N LYS A 397 43.05 -13.58 19.02
CA LYS A 397 44.42 -13.94 18.68
C LYS A 397 44.82 -13.12 17.46
N THR A 398 45.65 -12.11 17.66
CA THR A 398 46.11 -11.17 16.62
C THR A 398 47.62 -11.28 16.39
N ILE A 399 48.09 -10.75 15.26
CA ILE A 399 49.51 -10.66 14.92
C ILE A 399 49.94 -9.18 14.77
N PRO A 400 51.06 -8.75 15.37
CA PRO A 400 51.55 -7.40 15.19
C PRO A 400 51.88 -7.11 13.71
N LYS A 401 51.51 -5.92 13.22
CA LYS A 401 51.72 -5.52 11.81
C LYS A 401 53.14 -5.78 11.29
N LYS A 402 54.17 -5.49 12.09
CA LYS A 402 55.58 -5.73 11.73
C LYS A 402 55.90 -7.21 11.51
N GLU A 403 55.29 -8.10 12.30
CA GLU A 403 55.48 -9.54 12.19
C GLU A 403 54.71 -10.12 10.99
N LEU A 404 53.47 -9.65 10.78
CA LEU A 404 52.67 -9.97 9.60
C LEU A 404 53.40 -9.57 8.31
N ASP A 405 53.92 -8.33 8.23
CA ASP A 405 54.71 -7.84 7.09
C ASP A 405 55.96 -8.70 6.81
N SER A 406 56.56 -9.30 7.86
CA SER A 406 57.69 -10.22 7.72
C SER A 406 57.25 -11.58 7.16
N ARG A 407 56.14 -12.13 7.67
CA ARG A 407 55.61 -13.44 7.24
C ARG A 407 55.04 -13.41 5.82
N LEU A 408 54.45 -12.30 5.39
CA LEU A 408 53.97 -12.08 4.03
C LEU A 408 55.09 -12.10 2.96
N LYS A 409 56.33 -11.81 3.37
CA LYS A 409 57.53 -11.83 2.51
C LYS A 409 58.19 -13.20 2.40
N THR A 410 57.87 -14.12 3.32
CA THR A 410 58.29 -15.53 3.23
C THR A 410 57.32 -16.33 2.35
N ASN A 411 57.79 -17.44 1.73
CA ASN A 411 57.01 -18.32 0.86
C ASN A 411 56.03 -19.23 1.66
N VAL A 412 55.34 -18.66 2.64
CA VAL A 412 54.33 -19.35 3.47
C VAL A 412 53.02 -19.41 2.69
N ASP A 413 52.27 -20.52 2.84
CA ASP A 413 50.89 -20.59 2.34
C ASP A 413 50.05 -19.53 3.06
N LEU A 414 49.56 -18.56 2.30
CA LEU A 414 48.84 -17.40 2.81
C LEU A 414 47.47 -17.79 3.39
N PHE A 415 46.83 -18.85 2.89
CA PHE A 415 45.56 -19.33 3.45
C PHE A 415 45.79 -20.04 4.79
N GLN A 416 46.87 -20.83 4.90
CA GLN A 416 47.26 -21.45 6.16
C GLN A 416 47.60 -20.41 7.25
N LEU A 417 48.23 -19.30 6.85
CA LEU A 417 48.49 -18.17 7.76
C LEU A 417 47.20 -17.55 8.31
N MET A 418 46.10 -17.53 7.53
CA MET A 418 44.80 -17.06 8.00
C MET A 418 44.19 -18.02 9.04
N GLU A 419 44.39 -19.33 8.90
CA GLU A 419 43.92 -20.33 9.86
C GLU A 419 44.60 -20.23 11.23
N GLU A 420 45.83 -19.71 11.30
CA GLU A 420 46.52 -19.46 12.56
C GLU A 420 45.84 -18.36 13.41
N PHE A 421 45.06 -17.48 12.76
CA PHE A 421 44.36 -16.33 13.35
C PHE A 421 42.89 -16.32 12.92
N PRO A 422 42.07 -17.30 13.32
CA PRO A 422 40.78 -17.62 12.70
C PRO A 422 39.70 -16.54 12.86
N ASP A 423 39.90 -15.57 13.76
CA ASP A 423 38.93 -14.50 14.06
C ASP A 423 39.48 -13.09 13.77
N ASP A 424 40.72 -12.97 13.27
CA ASP A 424 41.38 -11.69 13.01
C ASP A 424 41.11 -11.17 11.60
N VAL A 425 39.95 -10.54 11.43
CA VAL A 425 39.49 -9.98 10.15
C VAL A 425 40.47 -8.94 9.58
N THR A 426 41.15 -8.16 10.43
CA THR A 426 42.12 -7.17 9.94
C THR A 426 43.29 -7.88 9.28
N THR A 427 43.82 -8.93 9.92
CA THR A 427 44.88 -9.76 9.35
C THR A 427 44.43 -10.47 8.08
N HIS A 428 43.20 -11.01 8.04
CA HIS A 428 42.62 -11.62 6.85
C HIS A 428 42.53 -10.63 5.69
N ASP A 429 42.07 -9.41 5.92
CA ASP A 429 41.95 -8.36 4.91
C ASP A 429 43.30 -8.01 4.28
N PHE A 430 44.35 -7.91 5.10
CA PHE A 430 45.71 -7.69 4.61
C PHE A 430 46.21 -8.88 3.78
N ILE A 431 45.99 -10.11 4.24
CA ILE A 431 46.42 -11.32 3.53
C ILE A 431 45.67 -11.46 2.19
N LEU A 432 44.34 -11.26 2.17
CA LEU A 432 43.52 -11.32 0.95
C LEU A 432 43.96 -10.27 -0.08
N LYS A 433 44.30 -9.05 0.34
CA LYS A 433 44.88 -8.03 -0.56
C LYS A 433 46.23 -8.45 -1.14
N GLU A 434 47.05 -9.19 -0.41
CA GLU A 434 48.29 -9.76 -0.93
C GLU A 434 48.05 -10.96 -1.85
N ILE A 435 47.05 -11.80 -1.57
CA ILE A 435 46.63 -12.90 -2.46
C ILE A 435 46.11 -12.32 -3.79
N SER A 436 45.26 -11.29 -3.76
CA SER A 436 44.73 -10.61 -4.96
C SER A 436 45.84 -10.06 -5.88
N LYS A 437 47.01 -9.70 -5.34
CA LYS A 437 48.18 -9.31 -6.14
C LYS A 437 48.91 -10.49 -6.79
N LYS A 438 48.86 -11.68 -6.19
CA LYS A 438 49.62 -12.88 -6.60
C LYS A 438 48.79 -13.86 -7.45
N ASP A 439 47.47 -13.92 -7.23
CA ASP A 439 46.54 -14.83 -7.92
C ASP A 439 45.49 -14.02 -8.71
N ILE A 440 45.68 -13.96 -10.03
CA ILE A 440 44.83 -13.21 -10.96
C ILE A 440 43.42 -13.83 -11.08
N ASN A 441 43.28 -15.15 -10.86
CA ASN A 441 41.99 -15.83 -10.96
C ASN A 441 41.11 -15.53 -9.74
N LEU A 442 41.72 -15.38 -8.56
CA LEU A 442 41.01 -15.01 -7.34
C LEU A 442 40.82 -13.50 -7.16
N LYS A 443 41.65 -12.67 -7.81
CA LYS A 443 41.60 -11.21 -7.68
C LYS A 443 40.18 -10.64 -7.78
N LYS A 444 39.46 -10.97 -8.86
CA LYS A 444 38.10 -10.44 -9.06
C LYS A 444 37.15 -10.87 -7.95
N LEU A 445 37.23 -12.13 -7.53
CA LEU A 445 36.43 -12.67 -6.43
C LEU A 445 36.74 -11.92 -5.13
N ILE A 446 38.02 -11.72 -4.80
CA ILE A 446 38.43 -10.98 -3.59
C ILE A 446 38.02 -9.50 -3.64
N ASP A 447 38.16 -8.84 -4.79
CA ASP A 447 37.74 -7.45 -4.97
C ASP A 447 36.21 -7.32 -4.83
N ASP A 448 35.45 -8.27 -5.38
CA ASP A 448 34.00 -8.35 -5.19
C ASP A 448 33.68 -8.63 -3.71
N TYR A 449 34.36 -9.55 -3.02
CA TYR A 449 34.19 -9.78 -1.57
C TYR A 449 34.28 -8.47 -0.77
N PHE A 450 35.31 -7.65 -1.00
CA PHE A 450 35.47 -6.39 -0.29
C PHE A 450 34.39 -5.35 -0.62
N ARG A 451 33.84 -5.37 -1.84
CA ARG A 451 32.72 -4.51 -2.24
C ARG A 451 31.44 -4.96 -1.55
N GLU A 452 31.04 -6.21 -1.79
CA GLU A 452 29.76 -6.77 -1.38
C GLU A 452 29.63 -6.88 0.15
N ARG A 453 30.76 -7.10 0.84
CA ARG A 453 30.81 -7.17 2.30
C ARG A 453 30.33 -5.89 3.00
N ASN A 454 30.48 -4.72 2.37
CA ASN A 454 30.16 -3.41 2.97
C ASN A 454 28.94 -2.73 2.33
N ASP A 455 28.20 -3.42 1.45
CA ASP A 455 27.16 -2.81 0.62
C ASP A 455 25.76 -2.90 1.26
N SER A 456 25.24 -4.11 1.51
CA SER A 456 23.90 -4.29 2.08
C SER A 456 23.71 -5.65 2.76
N ALA A 457 22.79 -5.70 3.73
CA ALA A 457 22.27 -6.89 4.42
C ALA A 457 21.67 -7.99 3.57
N TYR A 458 21.24 -7.60 2.40
CA TYR A 458 20.41 -8.44 1.56
C TYR A 458 21.20 -8.95 0.35
N ASN A 459 22.45 -8.50 0.19
CA ASN A 459 23.23 -8.75 -0.99
C ASN A 459 23.75 -10.20 -1.03
N THR A 460 23.86 -10.75 -2.24
CA THR A 460 24.24 -12.14 -2.48
C THR A 460 25.54 -12.19 -3.24
N TRP A 461 26.58 -12.74 -2.62
CA TRP A 461 27.88 -12.86 -3.27
C TRP A 461 28.54 -14.22 -3.00
N PRO A 462 29.16 -14.86 -4.01
CA PRO A 462 28.95 -14.59 -5.44
C PRO A 462 27.51 -14.94 -5.84
N TYR A 463 26.96 -14.27 -6.86
CA TYR A 463 25.62 -14.60 -7.39
C TYR A 463 25.50 -16.03 -7.97
N ASN A 464 26.62 -16.71 -8.20
CA ASN A 464 26.66 -18.10 -8.66
C ASN A 464 27.56 -18.93 -7.72
N LEU A 465 26.98 -19.97 -7.11
CA LEU A 465 27.62 -20.91 -6.19
C LEU A 465 28.89 -21.56 -6.78
N ASP A 466 28.89 -21.89 -8.07
CA ASP A 466 30.03 -22.52 -8.75
C ASP A 466 31.29 -21.63 -8.78
N LYS A 467 31.12 -20.33 -8.50
CA LYS A 467 32.21 -19.34 -8.44
C LYS A 467 32.72 -19.10 -7.03
N LEU A 468 32.11 -19.69 -6.01
CA LEU A 468 32.53 -19.55 -4.62
C LEU A 468 33.77 -20.42 -4.36
N ASP A 469 34.87 -19.79 -3.98
CA ASP A 469 36.08 -20.50 -3.59
C ASP A 469 36.06 -20.83 -2.08
N LYS A 470 35.97 -22.12 -1.74
CA LYS A 470 35.90 -22.59 -0.35
C LYS A 470 37.11 -22.19 0.50
N ARG A 471 38.26 -21.85 -0.10
CA ARG A 471 39.44 -21.36 0.62
C ARG A 471 39.19 -20.03 1.34
N LEU A 472 38.17 -19.28 0.93
CA LEU A 472 37.75 -18.02 1.58
C LEU A 472 36.91 -18.24 2.85
N SER A 473 36.51 -19.49 3.16
CA SER A 473 35.63 -19.82 4.29
C SER A 473 36.08 -19.21 5.62
N VAL A 474 37.37 -19.25 5.94
CA VAL A 474 37.93 -18.67 7.17
C VAL A 474 37.65 -17.17 7.27
N ALA A 475 37.91 -16.42 6.20
CA ALA A 475 37.74 -14.97 6.16
C ALA A 475 36.26 -14.56 6.24
N ILE A 476 35.41 -15.30 5.51
CA ILE A 476 33.97 -15.05 5.44
C ILE A 476 33.34 -15.30 6.82
N ASN A 477 33.64 -16.43 7.45
CA ASN A 477 33.14 -16.77 8.79
C ASN A 477 33.66 -15.82 9.89
N ALA A 478 34.92 -15.40 9.82
CA ALA A 478 35.48 -14.42 10.75
C ALA A 478 34.81 -13.06 10.64
N ALA A 479 34.64 -12.56 9.40
CA ALA A 479 33.92 -11.33 9.14
C ALA A 479 32.49 -11.42 9.66
N PHE A 480 31.73 -12.43 9.25
CA PHE A 480 30.34 -12.61 9.69
C PHE A 480 30.19 -12.59 11.23
N ARG A 481 31.00 -13.39 11.97
CA ARG A 481 30.95 -13.40 13.44
C ARG A 481 31.37 -12.09 14.09
N GLN A 482 32.29 -11.33 13.47
CA GLN A 482 32.59 -9.96 13.92
C GLN A 482 31.40 -9.03 13.67
N GLY A 483 30.64 -9.25 12.59
CA GLY A 483 29.44 -8.50 12.22
C GLY A 483 28.27 -8.68 13.18
N LEU A 484 28.14 -9.85 13.80
CA LEU A 484 27.13 -10.14 14.82
C LEU A 484 27.23 -9.26 16.08
N LYS A 485 28.32 -8.48 16.22
CA LYS A 485 28.55 -7.56 17.34
C LYS A 485 27.90 -6.18 17.14
N TYR A 486 27.29 -5.97 15.98
CA TYR A 486 26.65 -4.74 15.55
C TYR A 486 25.17 -5.03 15.20
N ASP A 487 24.30 -4.01 15.31
CA ASP A 487 22.91 -4.12 14.84
C ASP A 487 22.87 -4.23 13.31
N ALA A 488 21.75 -4.73 12.76
CA ALA A 488 21.62 -5.12 11.36
C ALA A 488 21.93 -4.03 10.32
N ASP A 489 21.63 -2.76 10.63
CA ASP A 489 21.76 -1.65 9.69
C ASP A 489 23.16 -0.99 9.71
N ASN A 490 24.08 -1.50 10.54
CA ASN A 490 25.41 -0.92 10.63
C ASN A 490 26.23 -1.30 9.39
N LYS A 491 26.88 -0.35 8.71
CA LYS A 491 27.76 -0.62 7.55
C LYS A 491 28.92 -1.60 7.87
N LYS A 492 29.26 -1.77 9.16
CA LYS A 492 30.22 -2.77 9.67
C LYS A 492 29.58 -4.07 10.16
N ALA A 493 28.27 -4.08 10.39
CA ALA A 493 27.50 -5.31 10.50
C ALA A 493 27.50 -5.95 9.11
N TYR A 494 28.27 -7.03 8.98
CA TYR A 494 28.39 -7.75 7.73
C TYR A 494 27.12 -8.45 7.38
N CYS A 495 26.66 -8.15 6.18
CA CYS A 495 25.30 -8.43 5.84
C CYS A 495 25.22 -8.87 4.36
N GLY A 496 26.16 -8.46 3.49
CA GLY A 496 26.28 -8.98 2.12
C GLY A 496 26.91 -10.37 1.98
N ILE A 497 27.32 -10.99 3.10
CA ILE A 497 27.84 -12.37 3.13
C ILE A 497 27.02 -13.34 3.99
N THR A 498 25.88 -12.91 4.56
CA THR A 498 25.00 -13.78 5.37
C THR A 498 24.53 -14.98 4.55
N LYS A 499 24.09 -14.75 3.31
CA LYS A 499 23.73 -15.81 2.36
C LYS A 499 24.94 -16.66 1.93
N THR A 500 26.13 -16.05 1.84
CA THR A 500 27.38 -16.75 1.51
C THR A 500 27.78 -17.77 2.56
N ILE A 501 27.49 -17.51 3.85
CA ILE A 501 27.73 -18.48 4.93
C ILE A 501 26.96 -19.78 4.67
N GLY A 502 25.69 -19.67 4.27
CA GLY A 502 24.86 -20.82 3.88
C GLY A 502 25.39 -21.56 2.65
N MET A 503 25.93 -20.83 1.67
CA MET A 503 26.53 -21.43 0.45
C MET A 503 27.80 -22.26 0.72
N LEU A 504 28.57 -21.95 1.78
CA LEU A 504 29.79 -22.68 2.11
C LEU A 504 29.47 -24.08 2.69
N ASP A 505 28.41 -24.16 3.50
CA ASP A 505 27.89 -25.36 4.15
C ASP A 505 28.97 -26.27 4.81
N ASP A 506 29.92 -25.66 5.51
CA ASP A 506 31.02 -26.34 6.20
C ASP A 506 30.94 -26.21 7.74
N ASP A 507 31.81 -26.91 8.46
CA ASP A 507 31.86 -26.89 9.94
C ASP A 507 31.96 -25.46 10.52
N ARG A 508 32.68 -24.56 9.83
CA ARG A 508 32.87 -23.17 10.30
C ARG A 508 31.58 -22.37 10.11
N SER A 509 30.89 -22.59 8.99
CA SER A 509 29.57 -22.02 8.74
C SER A 509 28.56 -22.46 9.79
N MET A 510 28.55 -23.74 10.21
CA MET A 510 27.64 -24.21 11.25
C MET A 510 27.89 -23.54 12.61
N VAL A 511 29.16 -23.35 12.99
CA VAL A 511 29.50 -22.57 14.19
C VAL A 511 28.99 -21.14 14.08
N SER A 512 29.21 -20.49 12.94
CA SER A 512 28.74 -19.13 12.67
C SER A 512 27.21 -18.99 12.71
N LEU A 513 26.48 -19.90 12.05
CA LEU A 513 25.01 -19.91 12.03
C LEU A 513 24.45 -20.16 13.44
N ARG A 514 25.05 -21.07 14.21
CA ARG A 514 24.68 -21.29 15.61
C ARG A 514 24.94 -20.08 16.48
N GLU A 515 26.02 -19.34 16.25
CA GLU A 515 26.27 -18.07 16.95
C GLU A 515 25.31 -16.95 16.52
N ALA A 516 24.75 -16.99 15.31
CA ALA A 516 23.80 -16.01 14.80
C ALA A 516 22.37 -16.22 15.33
N VAL A 517 21.88 -17.48 15.34
CA VAL A 517 20.91 -17.94 16.37
C VAL A 517 21.53 -17.60 17.75
N HIS A 518 20.90 -17.59 18.91
CA HIS A 518 21.53 -17.07 20.16
C HIS A 518 21.90 -15.56 20.21
N LYS A 519 22.74 -14.98 19.32
CA LYS A 519 23.16 -13.56 19.43
C LYS A 519 22.21 -12.57 18.77
N LEU A 520 21.67 -12.89 17.60
CA LEU A 520 20.76 -11.98 16.89
C LEU A 520 19.42 -11.90 17.61
N LYS A 521 18.80 -10.71 17.56
CA LYS A 521 17.41 -10.52 17.98
C LYS A 521 16.49 -11.31 17.03
N GLN A 522 15.27 -11.57 17.48
CA GLN A 522 14.31 -12.42 16.75
C GLN A 522 13.71 -11.72 15.52
N ASP A 523 13.66 -10.40 15.58
CA ASP A 523 13.22 -9.46 14.56
C ASP A 523 14.39 -8.88 13.73
N ASP A 524 15.62 -9.35 13.94
CA ASP A 524 16.78 -8.94 13.15
C ASP A 524 16.66 -9.52 11.72
N PRO A 525 16.68 -8.70 10.65
CA PRO A 525 16.52 -9.17 9.27
C PRO A 525 17.51 -10.26 8.84
N ARG A 526 18.71 -10.28 9.44
CA ARG A 526 19.71 -11.34 9.16
C ARG A 526 19.22 -12.72 9.56
N MET A 527 18.34 -12.80 10.56
CA MET A 527 17.82 -14.06 11.08
C MET A 527 17.08 -14.84 9.99
N GLU A 528 16.32 -14.17 9.11
CA GLU A 528 15.63 -14.80 7.98
C GLU A 528 16.58 -15.67 7.14
N TYR A 529 17.71 -15.10 6.72
CA TYR A 529 18.69 -15.80 5.90
C TYR A 529 19.49 -16.86 6.65
N VAL A 530 19.69 -16.67 7.96
CA VAL A 530 20.27 -17.70 8.82
C VAL A 530 19.34 -18.92 8.85
N ILE A 531 18.03 -18.71 8.99
CA ILE A 531 17.04 -19.80 8.98
C ILE A 531 16.96 -20.43 7.59
N GLU A 532 16.89 -19.64 6.51
CA GLU A 532 16.91 -20.13 5.13
C GLU A 532 18.13 -21.02 4.85
N ALA A 533 19.32 -20.59 5.29
CA ALA A 533 20.55 -21.35 5.15
C ALA A 533 20.51 -22.69 5.90
N LEU A 534 19.95 -22.71 7.12
CA LEU A 534 19.80 -23.93 7.91
C LEU A 534 18.79 -24.92 7.30
N ILE A 535 17.71 -24.41 6.70
CA ILE A 535 16.69 -25.24 6.03
C ILE A 535 17.26 -25.90 4.77
N LYS A 536 18.09 -25.17 4.01
CA LYS A 536 18.69 -25.64 2.75
C LYS A 536 19.98 -26.45 2.92
N SER A 537 20.54 -26.52 4.12
CA SER A 537 21.82 -27.17 4.42
C SER A 537 21.70 -28.69 4.42
N ASP A 538 22.66 -29.37 3.80
CA ASP A 538 22.80 -30.83 3.86
C ASP A 538 23.68 -31.27 5.05
N HIS A 539 24.18 -30.31 5.85
CA HIS A 539 25.09 -30.57 6.96
C HIS A 539 24.38 -31.23 8.15
N ILE A 540 25.02 -32.22 8.77
CA ILE A 540 24.43 -33.02 9.86
C ILE A 540 24.03 -32.17 11.09
N GLU A 541 24.76 -31.08 11.35
CA GLU A 541 24.47 -30.18 12.47
C GLU A 541 23.30 -29.22 12.22
N ALA A 542 22.92 -28.95 10.97
CA ALA A 542 21.95 -27.92 10.63
C ALA A 542 20.59 -28.17 11.32
N SER A 543 20.14 -29.43 11.34
CA SER A 543 18.89 -29.82 12.02
C SER A 543 18.89 -29.53 13.53
N SER A 544 20.04 -29.67 14.19
CA SER A 544 20.17 -29.33 15.62
C SER A 544 20.11 -27.82 15.84
N ILE A 545 20.75 -27.04 14.97
CA ILE A 545 20.75 -25.57 15.09
C ILE A 545 19.36 -25.01 14.76
N LEU A 546 18.67 -25.59 13.78
CA LEU A 546 17.28 -25.25 13.45
C LEU A 546 16.33 -25.55 14.62
N ALA A 547 16.60 -26.61 15.39
CA ALA A 547 15.87 -26.89 16.63
C ALA A 547 16.12 -25.81 17.69
N ASP A 548 17.36 -25.36 17.88
CA ASP A 548 17.68 -24.25 18.78
C ASP A 548 16.91 -22.97 18.37
N ALA A 549 16.88 -22.66 17.07
CA ALA A 549 16.11 -21.55 16.53
C ALA A 549 14.59 -21.69 16.78
N ALA A 550 14.02 -22.88 16.55
CA ALA A 550 12.61 -23.17 16.80
C ALA A 550 12.22 -22.99 18.28
N TRP A 551 13.09 -23.39 19.21
CA TRP A 551 12.87 -23.18 20.65
C TRP A 551 12.88 -21.70 21.02
N ARG A 552 13.75 -20.91 20.39
CA ARG A 552 13.81 -19.46 20.63
C ARG A 552 12.54 -18.73 20.21
N THR A 553 11.74 -19.27 19.27
CA THR A 553 10.44 -18.68 18.90
C THR A 553 9.52 -18.48 20.12
N PHE A 554 9.63 -19.31 21.15
CA PHE A 554 8.83 -19.17 22.38
C PHE A 554 9.28 -18.00 23.29
N GLU A 555 10.53 -17.54 23.20
CA GLU A 555 11.00 -16.35 23.95
C GLU A 555 10.26 -15.08 23.48
N THR A 556 9.75 -15.07 22.24
CA THR A 556 8.96 -13.96 21.66
C THR A 556 7.70 -13.65 22.49
N LEU A 557 7.05 -14.68 23.04
CA LEU A 557 5.79 -14.52 23.78
C LEU A 557 5.98 -13.91 25.18
N ASP A 558 7.15 -14.09 25.77
CA ASP A 558 7.48 -13.44 27.04
C ASP A 558 7.67 -11.92 26.82
N ASN A 559 8.30 -11.52 25.70
CA ASN A 559 8.39 -10.11 25.30
C ASN A 559 7.03 -9.50 24.94
N ILE A 560 6.12 -10.27 24.34
CA ILE A 560 4.75 -9.82 23.97
C ILE A 560 3.91 -9.50 25.21
N LYS A 561 4.04 -10.26 26.31
CA LYS A 561 3.35 -9.95 27.57
C LYS A 561 3.78 -8.58 28.10
N ASP A 562 5.08 -8.31 28.08
CA ASP A 562 5.63 -7.02 28.52
C ASP A 562 5.14 -5.85 27.63
N ILE A 563 5.03 -6.07 26.32
CA ILE A 563 4.54 -5.04 25.38
C ILE A 563 3.02 -4.83 25.50
N ARG A 564 2.21 -5.89 25.62
CA ARG A 564 0.76 -5.76 25.88
C ARG A 564 0.49 -5.04 27.19
N GLU A 565 1.26 -5.31 28.24
CA GLU A 565 1.18 -4.58 29.50
C GLU A 565 1.57 -3.09 29.35
N LYS A 566 2.53 -2.77 28.46
CA LYS A 566 2.87 -1.38 28.11
C LYS A 566 1.76 -0.69 27.33
N VAL A 567 1.22 -1.30 26.27
CA VAL A 567 0.11 -0.73 25.48
C VAL A 567 -1.12 -0.47 26.36
N GLN A 568 -1.43 -1.37 27.30
CA GLN A 568 -2.52 -1.18 28.26
C GLN A 568 -2.29 -0.04 29.26
N LYS A 569 -1.03 0.28 29.59
CA LYS A 569 -0.68 1.34 30.56
C LYS A 569 -0.43 2.70 29.90
N GLU A 570 0.10 2.70 28.69
CA GLU A 570 0.65 3.88 28.00
C GLU A 570 -0.20 4.30 26.78
N GLY A 571 -1.18 3.49 26.35
CA GLY A 571 -1.97 3.72 25.13
C GLY A 571 -1.26 3.23 23.86
N PRO A 572 -1.97 3.08 22.73
CA PRO A 572 -1.35 2.71 21.45
C PRO A 572 -0.50 3.88 20.92
N THR A 573 0.78 3.63 20.65
CA THR A 573 1.74 4.53 19.99
C THR A 573 2.34 3.81 18.79
N LEU A 574 2.87 4.55 17.81
CA LEU A 574 3.61 3.97 16.67
C LEU A 574 4.67 2.95 17.12
N ASN A 575 5.32 3.18 18.26
CA ASN A 575 6.39 2.33 18.78
C ASN A 575 5.91 1.08 19.54
N ASN A 576 4.63 1.03 19.96
CA ASN A 576 4.07 -0.12 20.68
C ASN A 576 2.89 -0.81 19.96
N MET A 577 2.43 -0.25 18.82
CA MET A 577 1.38 -0.80 17.97
C MET A 577 1.84 -1.93 17.05
N PHE A 578 3.13 -2.00 16.71
CA PHE A 578 3.63 -3.06 15.84
C PHE A 578 3.59 -4.41 16.57
N LYS A 579 2.94 -5.40 15.94
CA LYS A 579 2.95 -6.80 16.38
C LYS A 579 4.40 -7.25 16.50
N VAL A 580 4.78 -7.88 17.62
CA VAL A 580 6.10 -8.50 17.76
C VAL A 580 6.26 -9.51 16.62
N TYR A 581 7.12 -9.14 15.67
CA TYR A 581 7.44 -9.92 14.49
C TYR A 581 8.66 -10.80 14.79
N THR A 582 8.73 -11.98 14.19
CA THR A 582 9.83 -12.92 14.40
C THR A 582 10.14 -13.67 13.11
N HIS A 583 11.41 -13.67 12.72
CA HIS A 583 11.93 -14.46 11.59
C HIS A 583 12.11 -15.95 11.96
N LEU A 584 11.88 -16.34 13.22
CA LEU A 584 12.08 -17.71 13.71
C LEU A 584 10.87 -18.63 13.47
N ASN A 585 9.74 -18.09 12.99
CA ASN A 585 8.52 -18.88 12.77
C ASN A 585 8.71 -19.98 11.71
N GLU A 586 9.51 -19.74 10.68
CA GLU A 586 9.80 -20.74 9.64
C GLU A 586 10.63 -21.91 10.20
N ALA A 587 11.59 -21.63 11.09
CA ALA A 587 12.36 -22.66 11.79
C ALA A 587 11.45 -23.58 12.62
N LEU A 588 10.46 -23.00 13.31
CA LEU A 588 9.47 -23.76 14.05
C LEU A 588 8.60 -24.63 13.14
N GLN A 589 8.16 -24.11 11.99
CA GLN A 589 7.36 -24.85 11.02
C GLN A 589 8.12 -26.07 10.48
N GLU A 590 9.32 -25.85 9.94
CA GLU A 590 10.16 -26.93 9.38
C GLU A 590 10.50 -27.96 10.44
N ARG A 591 10.82 -27.53 11.67
CA ARG A 591 11.19 -28.45 12.74
C ARG A 591 10.02 -29.29 13.24
N ILE A 592 8.80 -28.76 13.26
CA ILE A 592 7.58 -29.53 13.59
C ILE A 592 7.36 -30.65 12.56
N LEU A 593 7.65 -30.41 11.28
CA LEU A 593 7.37 -31.35 10.19
C LEU A 593 8.35 -32.53 10.10
N ALA A 594 9.43 -32.56 10.91
CA ALA A 594 10.39 -33.67 10.92
C ALA A 594 9.89 -34.98 11.58
N LEU A 595 8.75 -34.93 12.29
CA LEU A 595 8.06 -36.10 12.88
C LEU A 595 8.84 -36.89 13.96
N ASP A 596 9.83 -36.28 14.61
CA ASP A 596 10.63 -36.93 15.65
C ASP A 596 10.29 -36.47 17.09
N GLU A 597 11.09 -36.88 18.07
CA GLU A 597 10.84 -36.55 19.48
C GLU A 597 10.89 -35.04 19.76
N VAL A 598 11.79 -34.32 19.11
CA VAL A 598 11.89 -32.86 19.25
C VAL A 598 10.65 -32.19 18.64
N SER A 599 10.13 -32.68 17.50
CA SER A 599 8.86 -32.20 16.95
C SER A 599 7.73 -32.34 17.98
N VAL A 600 7.65 -33.46 18.69
CA VAL A 600 6.62 -33.68 19.74
C VAL A 600 6.80 -32.69 20.90
N GLN A 601 8.04 -32.46 21.36
CA GLN A 601 8.31 -31.51 22.44
C GLN A 601 7.95 -30.06 22.04
N LEU A 602 8.27 -29.64 20.81
CA LEU A 602 7.89 -28.33 20.28
C LEU A 602 6.38 -28.17 20.17
N ILE A 603 5.66 -29.21 19.73
CA ILE A 603 4.18 -29.20 19.67
C ILE A 603 3.59 -29.08 21.08
N GLN A 604 4.10 -29.85 22.05
CA GLN A 604 3.67 -29.74 23.44
C GLN A 604 3.86 -28.31 23.96
N LYS A 605 5.03 -27.72 23.70
CA LYS A 605 5.32 -26.34 24.08
C LYS A 605 4.38 -25.35 23.40
N LEU A 606 4.13 -25.50 22.10
CA LEU A 606 3.21 -24.67 21.33
C LEU A 606 1.79 -24.71 21.91
N PHE A 607 1.29 -25.89 22.29
CA PHE A 607 -0.05 -26.04 22.88
C PHE A 607 -0.21 -25.50 24.30
N GLU A 608 0.88 -25.25 25.04
CA GLU A 608 0.82 -24.46 26.28
C GLU A 608 0.30 -23.02 26.01
N TYR A 609 0.51 -22.51 24.81
CA TYR A 609 0.10 -21.18 24.36
C TYR A 609 -1.19 -21.18 23.52
N LYS A 610 -2.10 -22.12 23.77
CA LYS A 610 -3.38 -22.26 23.02
C LYS A 610 -4.24 -21.00 22.91
N ASP A 611 -4.17 -20.11 23.88
CA ASP A 611 -4.91 -18.83 23.87
C ASP A 611 -4.22 -17.75 23.02
N GLN A 612 -3.06 -18.05 22.44
CA GLN A 612 -2.18 -17.13 21.70
C GLN A 612 -1.72 -17.72 20.35
N PHE A 613 -2.44 -18.70 19.79
CA PHE A 613 -2.08 -19.34 18.51
C PHE A 613 -1.89 -18.39 17.32
N GLY A 614 -2.51 -17.21 17.34
CA GLY A 614 -2.34 -16.19 16.29
C GLY A 614 -0.90 -15.72 16.08
N TYR A 615 0.01 -15.92 17.03
CA TYR A 615 1.42 -15.51 16.89
C TYR A 615 2.30 -16.52 16.14
N PHE A 616 1.86 -17.78 16.03
CA PHE A 616 2.67 -18.87 15.47
C PHE A 616 2.39 -19.14 13.98
N GLY A 617 1.51 -18.34 13.36
CA GLY A 617 1.13 -18.47 11.96
C GLY A 617 0.65 -19.88 11.63
N MET A 618 1.24 -20.50 10.61
CA MET A 618 0.89 -21.84 10.11
C MET A 618 1.48 -23.00 10.93
N SER A 619 2.38 -22.72 11.89
CA SER A 619 2.99 -23.76 12.74
C SER A 619 1.94 -24.55 13.53
N VAL A 620 0.82 -23.91 13.85
CA VAL A 620 -0.31 -24.51 14.56
C VAL A 620 -0.99 -25.59 13.70
N GLY A 621 -1.26 -25.30 12.43
CA GLY A 621 -1.81 -26.27 11.47
C GLY A 621 -0.87 -27.44 11.22
N ASN A 622 0.43 -27.17 11.09
CA ASN A 622 1.45 -28.23 11.02
C ASN A 622 1.42 -29.12 12.27
N ALA A 623 1.34 -28.52 13.47
CA ALA A 623 1.24 -29.27 14.72
C ALA A 623 -0.01 -30.18 14.74
N PHE A 624 -1.17 -29.69 14.31
CA PHE A 624 -2.39 -30.51 14.22
C PHE A 624 -2.23 -31.69 13.26
N SER A 625 -1.68 -31.45 12.07
CA SER A 625 -1.39 -32.50 11.08
C SER A 625 -0.45 -33.57 11.64
N VAL A 626 0.62 -33.16 12.32
CA VAL A 626 1.61 -34.07 12.93
C VAL A 626 1.00 -34.86 14.09
N CYS A 627 0.19 -34.24 14.96
CA CYS A 627 -0.55 -34.95 16.00
C CYS A 627 -1.44 -36.05 15.43
N ALA A 628 -2.16 -35.77 14.34
CA ALA A 628 -3.00 -36.74 13.67
C ALA A 628 -2.18 -37.82 12.95
N HIS A 629 -1.00 -37.49 12.43
CA HIS A 629 -0.08 -38.46 11.83
C HIS A 629 0.46 -39.44 12.88
N LEU A 630 0.93 -38.93 14.02
CA LEU A 630 1.52 -39.70 15.12
C LEU A 630 0.49 -40.26 16.13
N ASN A 631 -0.80 -40.01 15.91
CA ASN A 631 -1.90 -40.44 16.77
C ASN A 631 -1.77 -40.00 18.25
N ARG A 632 -1.49 -38.72 18.49
CA ARG A 632 -1.32 -38.11 19.83
C ARG A 632 -2.66 -37.77 20.48
N ILE A 633 -3.30 -38.77 21.08
CA ILE A 633 -4.66 -38.72 21.65
C ILE A 633 -4.80 -37.61 22.71
N GLU A 634 -3.73 -37.31 23.46
CA GLU A 634 -3.69 -36.28 24.50
C GLU A 634 -4.02 -34.86 24.00
N HIS A 635 -3.94 -34.60 22.69
CA HIS A 635 -4.16 -33.28 22.09
C HIS A 635 -5.50 -33.13 21.36
N ILE A 636 -6.34 -34.17 21.30
CA ILE A 636 -7.63 -34.15 20.59
C ILE A 636 -8.50 -32.96 21.02
N GLU A 637 -8.62 -32.72 22.33
CA GLU A 637 -9.47 -31.65 22.84
C GLU A 637 -8.94 -30.24 22.50
N THR A 638 -7.62 -30.06 22.39
CA THR A 638 -7.04 -28.78 21.92
C THR A 638 -7.37 -28.55 20.45
N ILE A 639 -7.25 -29.58 19.61
CA ILE A 639 -7.59 -29.53 18.17
C ILE A 639 -9.08 -29.23 17.98
N ALA A 640 -9.94 -29.99 18.66
CA ALA A 640 -11.38 -29.80 18.61
C ALA A 640 -11.78 -28.38 19.04
N ASN A 641 -11.23 -27.89 20.16
CA ASN A 641 -11.52 -26.54 20.62
C ASN A 641 -11.08 -25.45 19.64
N TYR A 642 -10.01 -25.64 18.88
CA TYR A 642 -9.62 -24.68 17.84
C TYR A 642 -10.72 -24.53 16.78
N VAL A 643 -11.24 -25.67 16.27
CA VAL A 643 -12.36 -25.70 15.31
C VAL A 643 -13.64 -25.10 15.92
N ARG A 644 -13.92 -25.38 17.21
CA ARG A 644 -15.08 -24.78 17.89
C ARG A 644 -14.97 -23.26 18.06
N GLN A 645 -13.76 -22.72 18.15
CA GLN A 645 -13.58 -21.26 18.22
C GLN A 645 -13.61 -20.63 16.83
N SER A 646 -13.14 -21.31 15.78
CA SER A 646 -13.22 -20.78 14.41
C SER A 646 -14.66 -20.54 13.97
N SER A 647 -15.62 -21.37 14.41
CA SER A 647 -17.05 -21.18 14.11
C SER A 647 -17.67 -19.92 14.75
N LYS A 648 -16.97 -19.26 15.67
CA LYS A 648 -17.42 -18.03 16.33
C LYS A 648 -16.81 -16.76 15.70
N ILE A 649 -15.94 -16.90 14.70
CA ILE A 649 -15.35 -15.76 14.01
C ILE A 649 -16.46 -14.99 13.28
N LYS A 650 -16.50 -13.66 13.48
CA LYS A 650 -17.43 -12.75 12.81
C LYS A 650 -16.63 -11.75 11.98
N GLY A 651 -17.10 -11.48 10.75
CA GLY A 651 -16.55 -10.40 9.93
C GLY A 651 -17.10 -9.03 10.37
N ARG A 652 -16.39 -7.96 10.00
CA ARG A 652 -16.88 -6.58 10.18
C ARG A 652 -17.90 -6.21 9.11
N ASP A 653 -17.70 -6.75 7.91
CA ASP A 653 -18.47 -6.45 6.70
C ASP A 653 -18.59 -7.70 5.79
N ARG A 654 -19.13 -7.51 4.59
CA ARG A 654 -19.33 -8.56 3.58
C ARG A 654 -18.01 -9.04 2.97
N SER A 655 -17.06 -8.12 2.78
CA SER A 655 -15.73 -8.36 2.22
C SER A 655 -14.78 -9.02 3.21
N SER A 656 -15.17 -9.17 4.48
CA SER A 656 -14.35 -9.82 5.49
C SER A 656 -14.04 -11.27 5.09
N TYR A 657 -12.77 -11.64 5.18
CA TYR A 657 -12.23 -12.95 4.83
C TYR A 657 -11.27 -13.45 5.91
N LEU A 658 -11.00 -14.76 5.94
CA LEU A 658 -10.00 -15.32 6.83
C LEU A 658 -8.58 -15.09 6.29
N ASP A 659 -7.63 -14.82 7.18
CA ASP A 659 -6.22 -14.83 6.80
C ASP A 659 -5.74 -16.25 6.42
N LEU A 660 -4.64 -16.33 5.65
CA LEU A 660 -4.08 -17.59 5.17
C LEU A 660 -3.81 -18.57 6.32
N SER A 661 -3.21 -18.09 7.42
CA SER A 661 -2.92 -18.91 8.59
C SER A 661 -4.17 -19.52 9.21
N SER A 662 -5.26 -18.77 9.31
CA SER A 662 -6.53 -19.24 9.87
C SER A 662 -7.16 -20.31 8.98
N ILE A 663 -7.11 -20.13 7.65
CA ILE A 663 -7.62 -21.12 6.69
C ILE A 663 -6.83 -22.43 6.80
N ILE A 664 -5.51 -22.35 6.79
CA ILE A 664 -4.63 -23.53 6.88
C ILE A 664 -4.80 -24.23 8.22
N ASN A 665 -4.73 -23.48 9.33
CA ASN A 665 -4.86 -24.04 10.67
C ASN A 665 -6.23 -24.66 10.89
N THR A 666 -7.31 -24.03 10.45
CA THR A 666 -8.67 -24.57 10.60
C THR A 666 -8.87 -25.81 9.72
N SER A 667 -8.34 -25.81 8.50
CA SER A 667 -8.38 -26.97 7.60
C SER A 667 -7.62 -28.17 8.17
N GLU A 668 -6.39 -27.96 8.65
CA GLU A 668 -5.60 -29.04 9.27
C GLU A 668 -6.21 -29.50 10.60
N ALA A 669 -6.80 -28.60 11.39
CA ALA A 669 -7.53 -28.97 12.60
C ALA A 669 -8.75 -29.84 12.29
N ALA A 670 -9.55 -29.48 11.29
CA ALA A 670 -10.73 -30.25 10.87
C ALA A 670 -10.34 -31.63 10.35
N LEU A 671 -9.30 -31.73 9.52
CA LEU A 671 -8.76 -33.00 9.01
C LEU A 671 -8.16 -33.86 10.14
N ALA A 672 -7.44 -33.24 11.07
CA ALA A 672 -6.85 -33.93 12.21
C ALA A 672 -7.93 -34.48 13.14
N TRP A 673 -8.93 -33.67 13.49
CA TRP A 673 -10.03 -34.08 14.36
C TRP A 673 -10.88 -35.18 13.73
N ALA A 674 -11.22 -35.05 12.44
CA ALA A 674 -11.91 -36.10 11.68
C ALA A 674 -11.17 -37.44 11.68
N LYS A 675 -9.83 -37.42 11.63
CA LYS A 675 -9.02 -38.64 11.72
C LYS A 675 -8.97 -39.24 13.14
N MET A 676 -8.87 -38.39 14.16
CA MET A 676 -8.58 -38.82 15.54
C MET A 676 -9.84 -39.13 16.37
N GLU A 677 -10.96 -38.46 16.09
CA GLU A 677 -12.25 -38.64 16.80
C GLU A 677 -13.43 -38.57 15.81
N PRO A 678 -13.60 -39.57 14.92
CA PRO A 678 -14.47 -39.49 13.74
C PRO A 678 -15.94 -39.18 14.04
N GLU A 679 -16.55 -39.87 15.01
CA GLU A 679 -17.99 -39.76 15.29
C GLU A 679 -18.38 -38.36 15.79
N LYS A 680 -17.59 -37.81 16.72
CA LYS A 680 -17.84 -36.48 17.28
C LYS A 680 -17.51 -35.38 16.28
N ALA A 681 -16.41 -35.52 15.55
CA ALA A 681 -16.04 -34.59 14.50
C ALA A 681 -17.11 -34.53 13.40
N LYS A 682 -17.69 -35.68 13.02
CA LYS A 682 -18.77 -35.74 12.01
C LYS A 682 -19.96 -34.88 12.41
N GLU A 683 -20.48 -35.08 13.62
CA GLU A 683 -21.66 -34.37 14.12
C GLU A 683 -21.41 -32.86 14.22
N GLU A 684 -20.33 -32.45 14.91
CA GLU A 684 -20.03 -31.04 15.15
C GLU A 684 -19.60 -30.29 13.86
N LEU A 685 -18.77 -30.89 13.00
CA LEU A 685 -18.36 -30.24 11.74
C LEU A 685 -19.56 -30.01 10.81
N HIS A 686 -20.50 -30.95 10.75
CA HIS A 686 -21.72 -30.80 9.97
C HIS A 686 -22.60 -29.68 10.55
N GLU A 687 -22.76 -29.62 11.87
CA GLU A 687 -23.45 -28.53 12.55
C GLU A 687 -22.82 -27.17 12.21
N TYR A 688 -21.49 -27.05 12.27
CA TYR A 688 -20.80 -25.81 11.92
C TYR A 688 -20.93 -25.47 10.43
N TYR A 689 -20.86 -26.46 9.54
CA TYR A 689 -21.02 -26.27 8.11
C TYR A 689 -22.40 -25.69 7.73
N ILE A 690 -23.47 -26.19 8.35
CA ILE A 690 -24.84 -25.67 8.14
C ILE A 690 -24.99 -24.27 8.73
N LYS A 691 -24.51 -24.03 9.96
CA LYS A 691 -24.63 -22.71 10.62
C LYS A 691 -24.01 -21.56 9.82
N MET A 692 -23.03 -21.84 8.98
CA MET A 692 -22.39 -20.81 8.15
C MET A 692 -23.33 -20.24 7.07
N ASP A 693 -24.39 -20.95 6.69
CA ASP A 693 -25.37 -20.43 5.73
C ASP A 693 -26.16 -19.21 6.27
N ASP A 694 -26.24 -19.07 7.60
CA ASP A 694 -26.89 -17.95 8.29
C ASP A 694 -25.92 -16.80 8.65
N SER A 695 -24.66 -16.86 8.21
CA SER A 695 -23.65 -15.84 8.55
C SER A 695 -23.95 -14.50 7.89
N SER A 696 -23.79 -13.40 8.65
CA SER A 696 -23.86 -12.04 8.11
C SER A 696 -22.64 -11.64 7.26
N SER A 697 -21.58 -12.43 7.30
CA SER A 697 -20.33 -12.20 6.55
C SER A 697 -20.07 -13.38 5.60
N PRO A 698 -20.50 -13.29 4.33
CA PRO A 698 -20.42 -14.40 3.39
C PRO A 698 -18.98 -14.80 3.03
N GLY A 699 -18.01 -13.87 3.02
CA GLY A 699 -16.59 -14.19 2.81
C GLY A 699 -16.01 -15.10 3.89
N ILE A 700 -16.18 -14.76 5.17
CA ILE A 700 -15.81 -15.63 6.30
C ILE A 700 -16.57 -16.97 6.24
N ALA A 701 -17.86 -16.94 5.90
CA ALA A 701 -18.69 -18.13 5.87
C ALA A 701 -18.19 -19.18 4.88
N ILE A 702 -17.89 -18.75 3.65
CA ILE A 702 -17.40 -19.66 2.60
C ILE A 702 -15.99 -20.19 2.91
N ASP A 703 -15.11 -19.37 3.52
CA ASP A 703 -13.79 -19.81 3.96
C ASP A 703 -13.89 -20.90 5.03
N LEU A 704 -14.74 -20.70 6.05
CA LEU A 704 -14.97 -21.68 7.11
C LEU A 704 -15.64 -22.95 6.56
N LYS A 705 -16.63 -22.83 5.67
CA LYS A 705 -17.25 -23.99 5.01
C LYS A 705 -16.21 -24.81 4.24
N ALA A 706 -15.30 -24.16 3.51
CA ALA A 706 -14.21 -24.85 2.81
C ALA A 706 -13.28 -25.61 3.77
N CYS A 707 -12.97 -25.04 4.93
CA CYS A 707 -12.17 -25.70 5.96
C CYS A 707 -12.89 -26.94 6.54
N TYR A 708 -14.17 -26.82 6.89
CA TYR A 708 -14.94 -27.92 7.49
C TYR A 708 -15.22 -29.06 6.50
N VAL A 709 -15.49 -28.72 5.23
CA VAL A 709 -15.75 -29.70 4.17
C VAL A 709 -14.56 -30.64 3.96
N ALA A 710 -13.33 -30.18 4.14
CA ALA A 710 -12.16 -31.05 4.07
C ALA A 710 -12.23 -32.21 5.08
N GLY A 711 -12.63 -31.92 6.33
CA GLY A 711 -12.83 -32.92 7.37
C GLY A 711 -14.07 -33.79 7.12
N LEU A 712 -15.18 -33.19 6.65
CA LEU A 712 -16.40 -33.93 6.33
C LEU A 712 -16.22 -34.89 5.16
N LEU A 713 -15.51 -34.49 4.10
CA LEU A 713 -15.17 -35.37 2.97
C LEU A 713 -14.19 -36.49 3.36
N LEU A 714 -13.39 -36.30 4.43
CA LEU A 714 -12.57 -37.38 4.98
C LEU A 714 -13.44 -38.47 5.63
N LEU A 715 -14.56 -38.08 6.25
CA LEU A 715 -15.50 -38.95 6.95
C LEU A 715 -16.58 -39.53 6.02
N GLU A 716 -17.03 -38.76 5.04
CA GLU A 716 -18.11 -39.06 4.10
C GLU A 716 -17.69 -38.76 2.65
N PRO A 717 -16.77 -39.54 2.07
CA PRO A 717 -16.15 -39.24 0.78
C PRO A 717 -17.12 -39.24 -0.42
N GLU A 718 -18.25 -39.93 -0.29
CA GLU A 718 -19.26 -40.06 -1.35
C GLU A 718 -20.44 -39.08 -1.22
N ASN A 719 -20.42 -38.20 -0.21
CA ASN A 719 -21.50 -37.23 0.01
C ASN A 719 -21.53 -36.20 -1.13
N GLN A 720 -22.63 -36.21 -1.91
CA GLN A 720 -22.76 -35.38 -3.10
C GLN A 720 -22.83 -33.88 -2.81
N GLU A 721 -23.37 -33.48 -1.65
CA GLU A 721 -23.43 -32.08 -1.25
C GLU A 721 -22.01 -31.52 -1.06
N TYR A 722 -21.18 -32.23 -0.28
CA TYR A 722 -19.81 -31.82 -0.01
C TYR A 722 -18.93 -31.90 -1.26
N LEU A 723 -19.12 -32.92 -2.10
CA LEU A 723 -18.40 -33.05 -3.37
C LEU A 723 -18.75 -31.92 -4.34
N THR A 724 -20.02 -31.50 -4.39
CA THR A 724 -20.47 -30.36 -5.21
C THR A 724 -19.88 -29.05 -4.70
N PHE A 725 -19.85 -28.85 -3.38
CA PHE A 725 -19.21 -27.68 -2.79
C PHE A 725 -17.69 -27.67 -3.04
N ALA A 726 -17.01 -28.82 -2.91
CA ALA A 726 -15.59 -28.93 -3.21
C ALA A 726 -15.28 -28.61 -4.68
N GLU A 727 -16.13 -29.06 -5.62
CA GLU A 727 -16.04 -28.72 -7.04
C GLU A 727 -16.18 -27.22 -7.28
N ARG A 728 -17.16 -26.57 -6.62
CA ARG A 728 -17.34 -25.12 -6.68
C ARG A 728 -16.10 -24.36 -6.17
N ILE A 729 -15.56 -24.76 -5.03
CA ILE A 729 -14.40 -24.08 -4.44
C ILE A 729 -13.14 -24.28 -5.28
N LEU A 730 -12.85 -25.51 -5.72
CA LEU A 730 -11.70 -25.79 -6.58
C LEU A 730 -11.85 -25.21 -7.99
N GLY A 731 -13.07 -25.08 -8.49
CA GLY A 731 -13.37 -24.49 -9.78
C GLY A 731 -13.29 -22.96 -9.79
N ASN A 732 -13.23 -22.32 -8.62
CA ASN A 732 -12.95 -20.90 -8.54
C ASN A 732 -11.47 -20.66 -8.89
N LYS A 733 -11.24 -20.04 -10.06
CA LYS A 733 -9.91 -19.79 -10.62
C LYS A 733 -9.32 -18.44 -10.19
N GLY A 734 -9.90 -17.78 -9.19
CA GLY A 734 -9.37 -16.54 -8.62
C GLY A 734 -8.43 -16.79 -7.44
N ASP A 735 -7.93 -15.69 -6.86
CA ASP A 735 -6.87 -15.65 -5.85
C ASP A 735 -7.27 -16.11 -4.44
N GLN A 736 -8.14 -17.12 -4.35
CA GLN A 736 -8.76 -17.55 -3.11
C GLN A 736 -8.02 -18.74 -2.48
N VAL A 737 -7.28 -18.48 -1.40
CA VAL A 737 -6.50 -19.50 -0.66
C VAL A 737 -7.34 -20.59 0.04
N ARG A 738 -8.68 -20.45 0.07
CA ARG A 738 -9.62 -21.41 0.67
C ARG A 738 -9.63 -22.81 0.05
N VAL A 739 -9.02 -22.97 -1.13
CA VAL A 739 -8.87 -24.27 -1.79
C VAL A 739 -7.96 -25.23 -1.02
N TYR A 740 -7.10 -24.71 -0.14
CA TYR A 740 -6.08 -25.46 0.60
C TYR A 740 -6.63 -26.76 1.24
N GLY A 741 -7.67 -26.67 2.07
CA GLY A 741 -8.18 -27.83 2.80
C GLY A 741 -8.67 -28.96 1.89
N ILE A 742 -9.30 -28.61 0.77
CA ILE A 742 -9.80 -29.58 -0.20
C ILE A 742 -8.64 -30.24 -0.96
N ILE A 743 -7.62 -29.47 -1.36
CA ILE A 743 -6.40 -30.03 -1.99
C ILE A 743 -5.70 -31.00 -1.02
N ARG A 744 -5.63 -30.64 0.26
CA ARG A 744 -5.11 -31.53 1.33
C ARG A 744 -5.90 -32.83 1.44
N TRP A 745 -7.23 -32.75 1.40
CA TRP A 745 -8.08 -33.93 1.39
C TRP A 745 -7.84 -34.79 0.14
N ILE A 746 -7.78 -34.19 -1.06
CA ILE A 746 -7.48 -34.91 -2.32
C ILE A 746 -6.18 -35.69 -2.18
N ARG A 747 -5.12 -35.06 -1.68
CA ARG A 747 -3.83 -35.72 -1.46
C ARG A 747 -3.93 -36.87 -0.46
N LYS A 748 -4.58 -36.66 0.68
CA LYS A 748 -4.71 -37.68 1.74
C LYS A 748 -5.52 -38.90 1.28
N GLN A 749 -6.55 -38.70 0.45
CA GLN A 749 -7.46 -39.76 -0.03
C GLN A 749 -7.19 -40.23 -1.47
N LYS A 750 -6.21 -39.64 -2.17
CA LYS A 750 -5.85 -39.95 -3.57
C LYS A 750 -7.02 -39.80 -4.55
N VAL A 751 -7.78 -38.73 -4.43
CA VAL A 751 -9.01 -38.50 -5.21
C VAL A 751 -8.69 -38.06 -6.64
N GLN A 752 -9.12 -38.83 -7.64
CA GLN A 752 -8.84 -38.55 -9.06
C GLN A 752 -9.87 -37.64 -9.75
N LYS A 753 -11.06 -37.44 -9.16
CA LYS A 753 -12.17 -36.68 -9.78
C LYS A 753 -11.78 -35.25 -10.18
N PHE A 754 -10.89 -34.61 -9.43
CA PHE A 754 -10.59 -33.18 -9.54
C PHE A 754 -9.32 -32.86 -10.35
N LYS A 755 -8.96 -33.70 -11.33
CA LYS A 755 -7.74 -33.54 -12.13
C LYS A 755 -7.64 -32.17 -12.79
N GLU A 756 -8.69 -31.79 -13.51
CA GLU A 756 -8.69 -30.55 -14.28
C GLU A 756 -8.65 -29.32 -13.37
N GLN A 757 -9.31 -29.38 -12.21
CA GLN A 757 -9.31 -28.29 -11.25
C GLN A 757 -7.94 -28.11 -10.58
N LEU A 758 -7.26 -29.21 -10.21
CA LEU A 758 -5.91 -29.15 -9.63
C LEU A 758 -4.90 -28.49 -10.58
N TRP A 759 -5.03 -28.73 -11.89
CA TRP A 759 -4.14 -28.16 -12.89
C TRP A 759 -4.07 -26.63 -12.83
N TYR A 760 -5.20 -25.96 -12.59
CA TYR A 760 -5.24 -24.49 -12.50
C TYR A 760 -4.47 -23.97 -11.29
N HIS A 761 -4.55 -24.65 -10.14
CA HIS A 761 -3.89 -24.25 -8.90
C HIS A 761 -2.37 -24.52 -8.91
N ILE A 762 -1.86 -25.26 -9.89
CA ILE A 762 -0.42 -25.48 -10.11
C ILE A 762 0.23 -24.30 -10.86
N TYR A 763 -0.53 -23.57 -11.66
CA TYR A 763 -0.01 -22.47 -12.50
C TYR A 763 -0.81 -21.17 -12.30
N ALA A 764 -1.38 -20.99 -11.11
CA ALA A 764 -2.00 -19.74 -10.74
C ALA A 764 -0.90 -18.68 -10.54
N ASP A 765 -0.80 -17.75 -11.50
CA ASP A 765 0.19 -16.67 -11.64
C ASP A 765 1.63 -17.01 -11.21
N PRO A 766 2.52 -17.42 -12.13
CA PRO A 766 3.87 -17.91 -11.79
C PRO A 766 4.82 -16.84 -11.24
N ASP A 767 4.42 -15.57 -11.12
CA ASP A 767 5.26 -14.45 -10.67
C ASP A 767 4.42 -13.36 -9.96
N PRO A 768 3.83 -13.64 -8.79
CA PRO A 768 2.92 -12.72 -8.13
C PRO A 768 3.65 -11.44 -7.72
N MET A 769 3.16 -10.28 -8.15
CA MET A 769 3.83 -9.00 -7.88
C MET A 769 3.83 -8.58 -6.40
N VAL A 770 2.97 -9.15 -5.54
CA VAL A 770 2.78 -8.65 -4.15
C VAL A 770 2.39 -9.73 -3.10
N ASP A 771 1.90 -10.93 -3.45
CA ASP A 771 1.39 -11.91 -2.46
C ASP A 771 2.04 -13.30 -2.59
N TYR A 772 2.82 -13.69 -1.58
CA TYR A 772 3.48 -15.00 -1.48
C TYR A 772 2.52 -16.16 -1.15
N SER A 773 1.25 -15.90 -0.80
CA SER A 773 0.29 -16.94 -0.39
C SER A 773 0.01 -17.99 -1.47
N TRP A 774 0.15 -17.61 -2.74
CA TRP A 774 0.04 -18.50 -3.90
C TRP A 774 1.05 -19.65 -3.91
N SER A 775 2.28 -19.38 -3.45
CA SER A 775 3.34 -20.40 -3.38
C SER A 775 2.92 -21.59 -2.51
N TYR A 776 2.16 -21.37 -1.43
CA TYR A 776 1.70 -22.45 -0.55
C TYR A 776 0.62 -23.32 -1.21
N ILE A 777 -0.31 -22.70 -1.94
CA ILE A 777 -1.37 -23.42 -2.66
C ILE A 777 -0.77 -24.21 -3.82
N GLU A 778 0.12 -23.60 -4.60
CA GLU A 778 0.83 -24.26 -5.70
C GLU A 778 1.60 -25.48 -5.20
N VAL A 779 2.42 -25.31 -4.15
CA VAL A 779 3.23 -26.38 -3.58
C VAL A 779 2.34 -27.54 -3.14
N GLU A 780 1.21 -27.26 -2.48
CA GLU A 780 0.31 -28.32 -2.06
C GLU A 780 -0.47 -28.94 -3.23
N ALA A 781 -0.83 -28.17 -4.26
CA ALA A 781 -1.45 -28.67 -5.49
C ALA A 781 -0.51 -29.60 -6.25
N ARG A 782 0.77 -29.26 -6.39
CA ARG A 782 1.81 -30.13 -6.96
C ARG A 782 1.99 -31.41 -6.14
N ARG A 783 2.06 -31.31 -4.81
CA ARG A 783 2.14 -32.49 -3.93
C ARG A 783 0.91 -33.39 -4.06
N ALA A 784 -0.29 -32.82 -4.18
CA ALA A 784 -1.51 -33.57 -4.44
C ALA A 784 -1.45 -34.26 -5.81
N TRP A 785 -1.05 -33.54 -6.86
CA TRP A 785 -0.86 -34.07 -8.20
C TRP A 785 0.07 -35.29 -8.23
N ILE A 786 1.29 -35.16 -7.68
CA ILE A 786 2.27 -36.24 -7.60
C ILE A 786 1.69 -37.44 -6.85
N THR A 787 0.99 -37.20 -5.74
CA THR A 787 0.41 -38.28 -4.91
C THR A 787 -0.71 -39.04 -5.62
N VAL A 788 -1.53 -38.34 -6.41
CA VAL A 788 -2.70 -38.91 -7.10
C VAL A 788 -2.30 -39.59 -8.41
N TYR A 789 -1.33 -39.03 -9.15
CA TYR A 789 -1.02 -39.45 -10.52
C TYR A 789 0.36 -40.11 -10.67
N GLY A 790 1.27 -39.94 -9.71
CA GLY A 790 2.59 -40.58 -9.72
C GLY A 790 3.59 -39.97 -10.70
N GLU A 791 3.27 -38.80 -11.27
CA GLU A 791 4.12 -38.02 -12.17
C GLU A 791 4.21 -36.58 -11.67
N ASP A 792 5.33 -35.93 -11.95
CA ASP A 792 5.48 -34.49 -11.68
C ASP A 792 4.64 -33.70 -12.68
N ALA A 793 3.92 -32.68 -12.19
CA ALA A 793 3.34 -31.70 -13.09
C ALA A 793 4.49 -30.96 -13.79
N PRO A 794 4.36 -30.62 -15.09
CA PRO A 794 5.37 -29.86 -15.79
C PRO A 794 5.87 -28.63 -15.01
N GLU A 795 7.16 -28.34 -15.13
CA GLU A 795 7.68 -27.06 -14.65
C GLU A 795 7.21 -25.95 -15.56
N PHE A 796 7.04 -24.75 -15.00
CA PHE A 796 6.69 -23.59 -15.80
C PHE A 796 7.87 -23.17 -16.70
N ASP A 797 7.68 -23.23 -18.02
CA ASP A 797 8.68 -22.77 -19.00
C ASP A 797 8.60 -21.24 -19.19
N GLY A 798 9.34 -20.51 -18.36
CA GLY A 798 9.37 -19.04 -18.38
C GLY A 798 10.12 -18.41 -19.56
N THR A 799 10.70 -19.19 -20.50
CA THR A 799 11.54 -18.67 -21.59
C THR A 799 10.81 -17.71 -22.53
N ASP A 800 9.49 -17.88 -22.66
CA ASP A 800 8.60 -16.97 -23.38
C ASP A 800 7.32 -16.69 -22.59
N LYS A 801 7.43 -16.41 -21.28
CA LYS A 801 6.27 -16.24 -20.38
C LYS A 801 5.21 -15.26 -20.88
N TYR A 802 5.67 -14.22 -21.60
CA TYR A 802 4.84 -13.15 -22.19
C TYR A 802 4.34 -13.45 -23.60
N ALA A 803 4.49 -14.68 -24.10
CA ALA A 803 4.15 -15.10 -25.46
C ALA A 803 4.71 -14.18 -26.57
N SER A 804 5.85 -13.53 -26.31
CA SER A 804 6.46 -12.54 -27.19
C SER A 804 7.06 -13.17 -28.44
N SER A 805 7.58 -14.39 -28.33
CA SER A 805 8.07 -15.14 -29.49
C SER A 805 6.93 -15.57 -30.42
N LEU A 806 5.75 -15.87 -29.86
CA LEU A 806 4.55 -16.23 -30.60
C LEU A 806 3.95 -15.04 -31.36
N ALA A 807 4.17 -13.81 -30.92
CA ALA A 807 3.69 -12.61 -31.62
C ALA A 807 4.21 -12.51 -33.08
N LYS A 808 5.35 -13.14 -33.38
CA LYS A 808 5.91 -13.24 -34.75
C LYS A 808 5.13 -14.20 -35.65
N ASN A 809 4.39 -15.14 -35.07
CA ASN A 809 3.50 -16.07 -35.76
C ASN A 809 2.15 -16.17 -35.03
N LYS A 810 1.34 -15.12 -35.20
CA LYS A 810 0.09 -14.88 -34.45
C LYS A 810 -0.91 -16.05 -34.49
N SER A 811 -0.85 -16.93 -35.49
CA SER A 811 -1.75 -18.09 -35.59
C SER A 811 -1.58 -19.10 -34.45
N LYS A 812 -0.49 -19.04 -33.70
CA LYS A 812 -0.24 -19.90 -32.54
C LYS A 812 -0.75 -19.32 -31.22
N LEU A 813 -1.12 -18.03 -31.19
CA LEU A 813 -1.59 -17.37 -29.97
C LEU A 813 -2.87 -17.98 -29.38
N PRO A 814 -3.87 -18.42 -30.18
CA PRO A 814 -5.08 -19.04 -29.61
C PRO A 814 -4.78 -20.34 -28.85
N GLU A 815 -3.94 -21.20 -29.41
CA GLU A 815 -3.55 -22.47 -28.77
C GLU A 815 -2.78 -22.25 -27.47
N ALA A 816 -2.00 -21.16 -27.39
CA ALA A 816 -1.22 -20.82 -26.19
C ALA A 816 -2.08 -20.58 -24.93
N ILE A 817 -3.37 -20.24 -25.08
CA ILE A 817 -4.32 -20.12 -23.94
C ILE A 817 -4.46 -21.45 -23.18
N LEU A 818 -4.28 -22.58 -23.87
CA LEU A 818 -4.41 -23.92 -23.30
C LEU A 818 -3.12 -24.44 -22.64
N HIS A 819 -2.05 -23.65 -22.66
CA HIS A 819 -0.71 -24.05 -22.20
C HIS A 819 -0.20 -23.16 -21.05
N PRO A 820 -0.87 -23.14 -19.89
CA PRO A 820 -0.46 -22.34 -18.74
C PRO A 820 0.89 -22.78 -18.15
N GLU A 821 1.36 -24.00 -18.45
CA GLU A 821 2.69 -24.49 -18.11
C GLU A 821 3.81 -23.78 -18.90
N LYS A 822 3.46 -22.97 -19.90
CA LYS A 822 4.42 -22.31 -20.78
C LYS A 822 4.19 -20.82 -20.95
N TYR A 823 2.94 -20.37 -20.89
CA TYR A 823 2.58 -18.97 -21.11
C TYR A 823 1.68 -18.48 -20.00
N SER A 824 1.91 -17.25 -19.53
CA SER A 824 0.96 -16.57 -18.65
C SER A 824 -0.30 -16.23 -19.46
N THR A 825 -1.45 -16.76 -19.03
CA THR A 825 -2.73 -16.60 -19.74
C THR A 825 -3.12 -15.14 -19.96
N GLN A 826 -2.89 -14.28 -18.96
CA GLN A 826 -3.08 -12.83 -19.07
C GLN A 826 -2.31 -12.26 -20.27
N HIS A 827 -1.02 -12.58 -20.36
CA HIS A 827 -0.15 -12.05 -21.40
C HIS A 827 -0.45 -12.65 -22.78
N VAL A 828 -0.93 -13.89 -22.86
CA VAL A 828 -1.42 -14.44 -24.13
C VAL A 828 -2.59 -13.61 -24.65
N PHE A 829 -3.60 -13.34 -23.82
CA PHE A 829 -4.72 -12.49 -24.19
C PHE A 829 -4.26 -11.07 -24.55
N GLU A 830 -3.42 -10.45 -23.72
CA GLU A 830 -2.84 -9.14 -23.99
C GLU A 830 -2.13 -9.09 -25.35
N LYS A 831 -1.32 -10.10 -25.70
CA LYS A 831 -0.63 -10.15 -27.01
C LYS A 831 -1.60 -10.35 -28.17
N ILE A 832 -2.68 -11.11 -28.01
CA ILE A 832 -3.73 -11.21 -29.05
C ILE A 832 -4.35 -9.82 -29.28
N ARG A 833 -4.66 -9.10 -28.20
CA ARG A 833 -5.22 -7.74 -28.23
C ARG A 833 -4.28 -6.73 -28.87
N GLU A 834 -3.05 -6.60 -28.37
CA GLU A 834 -2.04 -5.66 -28.88
C GLU A 834 -1.74 -5.89 -30.36
N SER A 835 -1.66 -7.16 -30.76
CA SER A 835 -1.40 -7.54 -32.13
C SER A 835 -2.63 -7.42 -33.05
N LYS A 836 -3.80 -7.04 -32.49
CA LYS A 836 -5.11 -6.92 -33.13
C LYS A 836 -5.47 -8.16 -33.96
N TYR A 837 -5.12 -9.34 -33.46
CA TYR A 837 -5.33 -10.59 -34.17
C TYR A 837 -6.78 -11.04 -34.05
N LYS A 838 -7.51 -11.06 -35.18
CA LYS A 838 -8.88 -11.56 -35.25
C LYS A 838 -8.92 -12.94 -35.89
N HIS A 839 -9.44 -13.94 -35.16
CA HIS A 839 -9.53 -15.31 -35.65
C HIS A 839 -10.61 -16.10 -34.89
N GLU A 840 -11.27 -17.04 -35.58
CA GLU A 840 -12.32 -17.88 -34.98
C GLU A 840 -11.80 -18.71 -33.79
N ASP A 841 -10.54 -19.16 -33.84
CA ASP A 841 -9.92 -19.92 -32.75
C ASP A 841 -9.76 -19.11 -31.46
N VAL A 842 -9.59 -17.78 -31.54
CA VAL A 842 -9.56 -16.94 -30.33
C VAL A 842 -10.91 -17.00 -29.62
N VAL A 843 -12.01 -16.97 -30.37
CA VAL A 843 -13.36 -17.07 -29.83
C VAL A 843 -13.64 -18.50 -29.32
N ARG A 844 -13.29 -19.51 -30.12
CA ARG A 844 -13.51 -20.94 -29.82
C ARG A 844 -12.77 -21.41 -28.57
N ILE A 845 -11.57 -20.88 -28.30
CA ILE A 845 -10.74 -21.26 -27.15
C ILE A 845 -10.92 -20.28 -26.00
N GLY A 846 -10.86 -18.97 -26.26
CA GLY A 846 -10.95 -17.93 -25.23
C GLY A 846 -12.35 -17.78 -24.64
N GLY A 847 -13.40 -18.04 -25.42
CA GLY A 847 -14.80 -17.99 -24.96
C GLY A 847 -15.08 -18.97 -23.82
N PRO A 848 -14.91 -20.30 -24.02
CA PRO A 848 -15.06 -21.30 -22.96
C PRO A 848 -14.16 -21.05 -21.76
N TRP A 849 -12.91 -20.60 -22.00
CA TRP A 849 -12.00 -20.28 -20.90
C TRP A 849 -12.59 -19.18 -19.99
N LEU A 850 -13.13 -18.11 -20.58
CA LEU A 850 -13.75 -17.00 -19.84
C LEU A 850 -15.02 -17.44 -19.09
N VAL A 851 -15.85 -18.28 -19.72
CA VAL A 851 -17.05 -18.86 -19.08
C VAL A 851 -16.64 -19.60 -17.81
N GLU A 852 -15.64 -20.49 -17.91
CA GLU A 852 -15.16 -21.26 -16.77
C GLU A 852 -14.47 -20.39 -15.71
N SER A 853 -13.70 -19.38 -16.09
CA SER A 853 -13.02 -18.50 -15.12
C SER A 853 -14.02 -17.67 -14.29
N LEU A 854 -15.15 -17.27 -14.88
CA LEU A 854 -16.15 -16.46 -14.21
C LEU A 854 -17.20 -17.28 -13.44
N ARG A 855 -17.33 -18.57 -13.72
CA ARG A 855 -18.38 -19.47 -13.21
C ARG A 855 -18.67 -19.33 -11.71
N TYR A 856 -17.63 -19.11 -10.89
CA TYR A 856 -17.71 -18.99 -9.43
C TYR A 856 -17.18 -17.66 -8.89
N SER A 857 -17.11 -16.62 -9.73
CA SER A 857 -16.58 -15.29 -9.37
C SER A 857 -17.35 -14.58 -8.24
N LEU A 858 -18.60 -14.95 -7.97
CA LEU A 858 -19.38 -14.44 -6.83
C LEU A 858 -18.74 -14.81 -5.48
N ASP A 859 -17.91 -15.86 -5.46
CA ASP A 859 -17.24 -16.32 -4.25
C ASP A 859 -15.95 -15.56 -3.95
N GLU A 860 -15.55 -14.61 -4.79
CA GLU A 860 -14.33 -13.83 -4.61
C GLU A 860 -14.61 -12.60 -3.75
N TYR A 861 -14.09 -12.61 -2.52
CA TYR A 861 -14.27 -11.52 -1.54
C TYR A 861 -12.97 -10.79 -1.21
N LYS A 862 -11.83 -11.38 -1.57
CA LYS A 862 -10.48 -10.88 -1.29
C LYS A 862 -9.76 -10.67 -2.63
N TYR A 863 -9.35 -9.44 -2.91
CA TYR A 863 -8.58 -9.01 -4.09
C TYR A 863 -9.16 -9.48 -5.44
N SER A 864 -9.72 -8.57 -6.24
CA SER A 864 -10.14 -8.85 -7.61
C SER A 864 -8.91 -8.96 -8.53
N GLY A 865 -8.07 -10.00 -8.32
CA GLY A 865 -7.01 -10.48 -9.21
C GLY A 865 -7.60 -10.95 -10.54
N SER A 866 -8.12 -9.99 -11.29
CA SER A 866 -9.01 -10.17 -12.43
C SER A 866 -8.34 -9.81 -13.74
N TYR A 867 -7.01 -9.58 -13.72
CA TYR A 867 -6.26 -9.08 -14.87
C TYR A 867 -6.36 -10.02 -16.08
N ASP A 868 -6.28 -11.33 -15.87
CA ASP A 868 -6.47 -12.35 -16.90
C ASP A 868 -7.87 -12.33 -17.51
N ARG A 869 -8.92 -12.22 -16.68
CA ARG A 869 -10.33 -12.11 -17.10
C ARG A 869 -10.60 -10.82 -17.83
N TRP A 870 -10.04 -9.70 -17.37
CA TRP A 870 -10.15 -8.42 -18.04
C TRP A 870 -9.45 -8.44 -19.40
N GLU A 871 -8.22 -8.96 -19.49
CA GLU A 871 -7.53 -9.11 -20.77
C GLU A 871 -8.26 -10.08 -21.70
N ALA A 872 -8.87 -11.15 -21.17
CA ALA A 872 -9.72 -12.05 -21.93
C ALA A 872 -10.97 -11.34 -22.48
N ILE A 873 -11.71 -10.61 -21.64
CA ILE A 873 -12.88 -9.82 -22.05
C ILE A 873 -12.50 -8.79 -23.12
N LYS A 874 -11.41 -8.03 -22.91
CA LYS A 874 -10.89 -7.06 -23.89
C LYS A 874 -10.56 -7.75 -25.22
N THR A 875 -9.87 -8.88 -25.15
CA THR A 875 -9.46 -9.63 -26.35
C THR A 875 -10.65 -10.16 -27.13
N LEU A 876 -11.64 -10.73 -26.42
CA LEU A 876 -12.87 -11.25 -27.00
C LEU A 876 -13.73 -10.10 -27.55
N PHE A 877 -13.80 -8.96 -26.86
CA PHE A 877 -14.45 -7.75 -27.36
C PHE A 877 -13.91 -7.34 -28.75
N PHE A 878 -12.59 -7.41 -28.99
CA PHE A 878 -12.02 -7.14 -30.30
C PHE A 878 -12.43 -8.15 -31.41
N GLN A 879 -12.85 -9.36 -31.06
CA GLN A 879 -13.28 -10.37 -32.04
C GLN A 879 -14.65 -10.03 -32.64
N GLY A 880 -15.52 -9.33 -31.91
CA GLY A 880 -16.85 -8.93 -32.38
C GLY A 880 -17.96 -9.91 -32.02
N ARG A 881 -19.11 -9.80 -32.69
CA ARG A 881 -20.39 -10.45 -32.35
C ARG A 881 -20.32 -11.97 -32.11
N GLU A 882 -19.40 -12.67 -32.77
CA GLU A 882 -19.27 -14.14 -32.64
C GLU A 882 -19.02 -14.60 -31.19
N VAL A 883 -18.64 -13.70 -30.29
CA VAL A 883 -18.42 -13.95 -28.86
C VAL A 883 -19.72 -13.99 -28.05
N TYR A 884 -20.81 -13.38 -28.54
CA TYR A 884 -22.05 -13.20 -27.78
C TYR A 884 -22.60 -14.49 -27.13
N PRO A 885 -22.58 -15.67 -27.79
CA PRO A 885 -23.04 -16.91 -27.15
C PRO A 885 -22.36 -17.20 -25.81
N TYR A 886 -21.04 -16.97 -25.70
CA TYR A 886 -20.28 -17.21 -24.48
C TYR A 886 -20.57 -16.17 -23.40
N PHE A 887 -20.73 -14.89 -23.77
CA PHE A 887 -21.14 -13.85 -22.82
C PHE A 887 -22.54 -14.10 -22.26
N LEU A 888 -23.45 -14.63 -23.08
CA LEU A 888 -24.80 -14.98 -22.65
C LEU A 888 -24.82 -16.21 -21.75
N GLU A 889 -23.96 -17.20 -22.02
CA GLU A 889 -23.77 -18.35 -21.14
C GLU A 889 -23.42 -17.91 -19.71
N ILE A 890 -22.53 -16.92 -19.56
CA ILE A 890 -22.12 -16.34 -18.27
C ILE A 890 -23.32 -15.77 -17.49
N PHE A 891 -24.32 -15.19 -18.17
CA PHE A 891 -25.50 -14.64 -17.50
C PHE A 891 -26.36 -15.71 -16.83
N HIS A 892 -26.35 -16.93 -17.37
CA HIS A 892 -27.09 -18.07 -16.86
C HIS A 892 -26.38 -18.81 -15.73
N LEU A 893 -25.11 -18.48 -15.45
CA LEU A 893 -24.37 -19.10 -14.37
C LEU A 893 -24.80 -18.53 -13.00
N PRO A 894 -25.06 -19.41 -12.00
CA PRO A 894 -25.64 -19.01 -10.72
C PRO A 894 -24.65 -18.32 -9.77
N TYR A 895 -23.34 -18.54 -9.95
CA TYR A 895 -22.28 -18.02 -9.07
C TYR A 895 -21.34 -17.04 -9.78
N VAL A 896 -21.80 -16.39 -10.85
CA VAL A 896 -21.09 -15.27 -11.47
C VAL A 896 -21.43 -13.99 -10.70
N ALA A 897 -20.41 -13.19 -10.35
CA ALA A 897 -20.65 -11.91 -9.68
C ALA A 897 -21.49 -10.97 -10.59
N PRO A 898 -22.50 -10.27 -10.05
CA PRO A 898 -23.36 -9.36 -10.83
C PRO A 898 -22.59 -8.30 -11.62
N SER A 899 -21.50 -7.77 -11.07
CA SER A 899 -20.65 -6.77 -11.74
C SER A 899 -20.10 -7.26 -13.08
N TRP A 900 -19.64 -8.52 -13.17
CA TRP A 900 -19.24 -9.13 -14.44
C TRP A 900 -20.37 -9.17 -15.45
N LYS A 901 -21.61 -9.44 -15.01
CA LYS A 901 -22.77 -9.43 -15.90
C LYS A 901 -23.02 -8.03 -16.43
N THR A 902 -22.95 -7.02 -15.58
CA THR A 902 -23.07 -5.60 -15.95
C THR A 902 -22.01 -5.18 -16.98
N TYR A 903 -20.73 -5.49 -16.74
CA TYR A 903 -19.66 -5.16 -17.68
C TYR A 903 -19.86 -5.80 -19.05
N LEU A 904 -20.18 -7.11 -19.10
CA LEU A 904 -20.39 -7.82 -20.38
C LEU A 904 -21.55 -7.22 -21.19
N LEU A 905 -22.61 -6.75 -20.54
CA LEU A 905 -23.73 -6.08 -21.22
C LEU A 905 -23.32 -4.76 -21.85
N GLN A 906 -22.52 -3.97 -21.14
CA GLN A 906 -21.99 -2.73 -21.66
C GLN A 906 -21.08 -2.98 -22.87
N PHE A 907 -20.18 -3.99 -22.80
CA PHE A 907 -19.36 -4.40 -23.93
C PHE A 907 -20.20 -4.84 -25.14
N MET A 908 -21.18 -5.70 -24.93
CA MET A 908 -22.08 -6.16 -25.99
C MET A 908 -22.84 -5.00 -26.65
N ARG A 909 -23.23 -3.96 -25.89
CA ARG A 909 -23.90 -2.77 -26.45
C ARG A 909 -22.99 -2.00 -27.41
N VAL A 910 -21.70 -1.86 -27.09
CA VAL A 910 -20.76 -1.06 -27.90
C VAL A 910 -20.04 -1.85 -29.00
N MET A 911 -20.15 -3.19 -29.02
CA MET A 911 -19.60 -4.06 -30.09
C MET A 911 -20.31 -3.91 -31.44
N GLU A 912 -21.56 -3.41 -31.47
CA GLU A 912 -22.35 -3.25 -32.68
C GLU A 912 -22.82 -1.79 -32.90
N PRO A 913 -22.84 -1.29 -34.15
CA PRO A 913 -23.40 0.04 -34.44
C PRO A 913 -24.90 0.13 -34.09
N GLU A 914 -25.25 1.01 -33.15
CA GLU A 914 -26.63 1.25 -32.69
C GLU A 914 -27.62 1.50 -33.84
N SER A 915 -27.22 2.25 -34.86
CA SER A 915 -28.03 2.55 -36.05
C SER A 915 -28.58 1.31 -36.76
N LEU A 916 -27.87 0.17 -36.74
CA LEU A 916 -28.33 -1.08 -37.36
C LEU A 916 -29.54 -1.66 -36.63
N LYS A 917 -29.56 -1.54 -35.30
CA LYS A 917 -30.66 -2.05 -34.46
C LYS A 917 -31.88 -1.14 -34.57
N TRP A 918 -31.67 0.18 -34.53
CA TRP A 918 -32.73 1.15 -34.83
C TRP A 918 -33.37 0.89 -36.20
N LYS A 919 -32.56 0.72 -37.26
CA LYS A 919 -33.09 0.44 -38.61
C LYS A 919 -33.99 -0.80 -38.65
N LYS A 920 -33.62 -1.86 -37.91
CA LYS A 920 -34.41 -3.09 -37.81
C LYS A 920 -35.70 -2.89 -37.00
N VAL A 921 -35.62 -2.31 -35.80
CA VAL A 921 -36.80 -2.12 -34.93
C VAL A 921 -37.84 -1.19 -35.56
N LEU A 922 -37.41 -0.16 -36.28
CA LEU A 922 -38.32 0.81 -36.88
C LEU A 922 -39.28 0.17 -37.89
N THR A 923 -38.85 -0.89 -38.58
CA THR A 923 -39.65 -1.61 -39.58
C THR A 923 -40.42 -2.82 -39.04
N MET A 924 -40.16 -3.22 -37.80
CA MET A 924 -40.81 -4.40 -37.19
C MET A 924 -42.25 -4.09 -36.75
N ASP A 925 -43.11 -5.10 -36.87
CA ASP A 925 -44.47 -5.08 -36.33
C ASP A 925 -44.59 -5.81 -34.97
N GLN A 926 -45.80 -5.78 -34.40
CA GLN A 926 -46.10 -6.41 -33.11
C GLN A 926 -45.83 -7.93 -33.11
N SER A 927 -46.15 -8.60 -34.22
CA SER A 927 -46.03 -10.05 -34.37
C SER A 927 -44.57 -10.52 -34.45
N GLU A 928 -43.67 -9.63 -34.88
CA GLU A 928 -42.23 -9.85 -34.88
C GLU A 928 -41.58 -9.55 -33.52
N ILE A 929 -42.02 -8.48 -32.84
CA ILE A 929 -41.37 -8.00 -31.60
C ILE A 929 -41.72 -8.86 -30.39
N LYS A 930 -42.98 -9.25 -30.25
CA LYS A 930 -43.45 -9.99 -29.06
C LYS A 930 -42.69 -11.32 -28.85
N PRO A 931 -42.50 -12.18 -29.88
CA PRO A 931 -41.71 -13.40 -29.73
C PRO A 931 -40.24 -13.14 -29.37
N LEU A 932 -39.64 -12.03 -29.83
CA LEU A 932 -38.25 -11.67 -29.53
C LEU A 932 -38.06 -11.27 -28.05
N LEU A 933 -39.05 -10.62 -27.43
CA LEU A 933 -39.02 -10.28 -26.01
C LEU A 933 -39.30 -11.51 -25.12
N GLU A 934 -40.19 -12.41 -25.57
CA GLU A 934 -40.48 -13.65 -24.85
C GLU A 934 -39.29 -14.63 -24.90
N ASN A 935 -38.62 -14.74 -26.06
CA ASN A 935 -37.47 -15.61 -26.30
C ASN A 935 -36.32 -14.81 -26.95
N LEU A 936 -35.54 -14.13 -26.11
CA LEU A 936 -34.42 -13.31 -26.57
C LEU A 936 -33.34 -14.15 -27.23
N ASN A 937 -32.98 -13.78 -28.46
CA ASN A 937 -31.79 -14.29 -29.12
C ASN A 937 -30.59 -13.35 -28.85
N PRO A 938 -29.35 -13.81 -29.13
CA PRO A 938 -28.15 -13.01 -28.87
C PRO A 938 -28.13 -11.62 -29.49
N ASP A 939 -28.82 -11.42 -30.62
CA ASP A 939 -28.82 -10.15 -31.35
C ASP A 939 -29.64 -9.07 -30.63
N TRP A 940 -30.61 -9.45 -29.82
CA TRP A 940 -31.55 -8.51 -29.20
C TRP A 940 -31.37 -8.34 -27.71
N TYR A 941 -30.49 -9.13 -27.09
CA TYR A 941 -30.33 -9.17 -25.64
C TYR A 941 -30.04 -7.80 -25.01
N VAL A 942 -29.09 -7.05 -25.58
CA VAL A 942 -28.73 -5.68 -25.12
C VAL A 942 -29.54 -4.56 -25.77
N TRP A 943 -30.55 -4.90 -26.57
CA TRP A 943 -31.41 -3.95 -27.32
C TRP A 943 -32.90 -4.13 -26.97
N THR A 944 -33.16 -4.77 -25.83
CA THR A 944 -34.50 -5.03 -25.29
C THR A 944 -35.27 -3.74 -25.01
N ASP A 945 -34.58 -2.66 -24.66
CA ASP A 945 -35.15 -1.33 -24.47
C ASP A 945 -35.83 -0.82 -25.76
N LEU A 946 -35.16 -0.96 -26.91
CA LEU A 946 -35.70 -0.56 -28.21
C LEU A 946 -36.94 -1.39 -28.59
N LEU A 947 -36.89 -2.71 -28.41
CA LEU A 947 -38.01 -3.60 -28.70
C LEU A 947 -39.22 -3.28 -27.81
N ALA A 948 -39.00 -3.09 -26.51
CA ALA A 948 -40.07 -2.78 -25.56
C ALA A 948 -40.69 -1.40 -25.83
N ALA A 949 -39.89 -0.38 -26.14
CA ALA A 949 -40.40 0.94 -26.50
C ALA A 949 -41.24 0.93 -27.79
N LYS A 950 -40.81 0.16 -28.81
CA LYS A 950 -41.58 0.00 -30.05
C LYS A 950 -42.87 -0.78 -29.82
N LEU A 951 -42.84 -1.86 -29.03
CA LEU A 951 -44.04 -2.63 -28.68
C LEU A 951 -45.06 -1.75 -27.94
N PHE A 952 -44.62 -0.95 -26.98
CA PHE A 952 -45.48 -0.01 -26.27
C PHE A 952 -46.16 1.00 -27.22
N LEU A 953 -45.45 1.51 -28.23
CA LEU A 953 -46.04 2.41 -29.24
C LEU A 953 -47.08 1.72 -30.14
N LEU A 954 -46.96 0.43 -30.38
CA LEU A 954 -47.89 -0.34 -31.21
C LEU A 954 -49.13 -0.79 -30.42
N ASP A 955 -48.94 -1.24 -29.17
CA ASP A 955 -49.95 -1.97 -28.39
C ASP A 955 -50.46 -1.23 -27.15
N GLY A 956 -49.78 -0.16 -26.72
CA GLY A 956 -50.09 0.56 -25.50
C GLY A 956 -50.14 -0.36 -24.28
N GLU A 957 -51.20 -0.23 -23.48
CA GLU A 957 -51.40 -1.04 -22.26
C GLU A 957 -51.45 -2.56 -22.52
N SER A 958 -51.78 -3.01 -23.74
CA SER A 958 -51.85 -4.45 -24.06
C SER A 958 -50.47 -5.14 -24.06
N SER A 959 -49.39 -4.37 -24.06
CA SER A 959 -48.01 -4.85 -23.97
C SER A 959 -47.51 -5.11 -22.54
N PHE A 960 -48.33 -4.78 -21.52
CA PHE A 960 -47.93 -4.75 -20.11
C PHE A 960 -47.24 -6.03 -19.62
N ASP A 961 -47.83 -7.20 -19.87
CA ASP A 961 -47.33 -8.47 -19.35
C ASP A 961 -45.96 -8.82 -19.96
N THR A 962 -45.81 -8.71 -21.28
CA THR A 962 -44.56 -8.99 -22.00
C THR A 962 -43.43 -8.04 -21.59
N ILE A 963 -43.71 -6.75 -21.46
CA ILE A 963 -42.72 -5.75 -21.02
C ILE A 963 -42.33 -6.00 -19.56
N SER A 964 -43.30 -6.28 -18.67
CA SER A 964 -43.03 -6.50 -17.25
C SER A 964 -42.19 -7.75 -16.99
N GLU A 965 -42.44 -8.84 -17.73
CA GLU A 965 -41.61 -10.05 -17.65
C GLU A 965 -40.17 -9.76 -18.09
N THR A 966 -39.99 -8.97 -19.15
CA THR A 966 -38.67 -8.54 -19.64
C THR A 966 -37.92 -7.73 -18.57
N ILE A 967 -38.59 -6.76 -17.93
CA ILE A 967 -37.98 -5.94 -16.87
C ILE A 967 -37.63 -6.80 -15.66
N THR A 968 -38.49 -7.74 -15.28
CA THR A 968 -38.21 -8.65 -14.15
C THR A 968 -37.00 -9.53 -14.40
N LYS A 969 -36.89 -10.11 -15.61
CA LYS A 969 -35.71 -10.88 -16.04
C LYS A 969 -34.43 -10.04 -15.97
N ARG A 970 -34.51 -8.75 -16.34
CA ARG A 970 -33.38 -7.81 -16.26
C ARG A 970 -32.95 -7.54 -14.82
N LEU A 971 -33.89 -7.22 -13.93
CA LEU A 971 -33.59 -6.90 -12.52
C LEU A 971 -32.95 -8.08 -11.78
N ALA A 972 -33.27 -9.32 -12.16
CA ALA A 972 -32.65 -10.53 -11.59
C ALA A 972 -31.14 -10.68 -11.89
N MET A 973 -30.57 -9.85 -12.78
CA MET A 973 -29.13 -9.84 -13.08
C MET A 973 -28.33 -8.86 -12.21
N THR A 974 -29.00 -8.02 -11.43
CA THR A 974 -28.37 -7.02 -10.55
C THR A 974 -27.97 -7.63 -9.21
N ASN A 975 -27.08 -6.94 -8.50
CA ASN A 975 -26.70 -7.30 -7.14
C ASN A 975 -27.82 -6.95 -6.16
N HIS A 976 -28.50 -7.98 -5.65
CA HIS A 976 -29.60 -7.84 -4.68
C HIS A 976 -29.14 -7.53 -3.25
N GLU A 977 -27.84 -7.55 -3.00
CA GLU A 977 -27.25 -7.52 -1.67
C GLU A 977 -26.41 -6.26 -1.40
N SER A 978 -25.79 -5.70 -2.43
CA SER A 978 -24.97 -4.49 -2.31
C SER A 978 -24.98 -3.68 -3.60
N TYR A 979 -24.41 -2.49 -3.51
CA TYR A 979 -24.28 -1.50 -4.56
C TYR A 979 -22.88 -1.56 -5.17
N ASP A 980 -22.77 -1.34 -6.48
CA ASP A 980 -21.53 -1.22 -7.26
C ASP A 980 -21.69 -0.02 -8.20
N SER A 981 -20.68 0.86 -8.28
CA SER A 981 -20.73 2.08 -9.09
C SER A 981 -20.83 1.80 -10.60
N SER A 982 -20.43 0.61 -11.06
CA SER A 982 -20.57 0.19 -12.46
C SER A 982 -22.02 0.18 -12.96
N ILE A 983 -22.99 0.18 -12.04
CA ILE A 983 -24.42 0.17 -12.36
C ILE A 983 -24.89 1.45 -13.06
N TYR A 984 -24.22 2.58 -12.85
CA TYR A 984 -24.56 3.86 -13.49
C TYR A 984 -24.15 3.95 -14.94
N GLU A 985 -23.18 3.12 -15.36
CA GLU A 985 -22.73 3.06 -16.74
C GLU A 985 -23.59 2.10 -17.59
N GLU A 986 -24.59 1.43 -16.99
CA GLU A 986 -25.44 0.45 -17.67
C GLU A 986 -26.78 1.05 -18.14
N ALA A 987 -26.83 1.38 -19.44
CA ALA A 987 -27.95 2.01 -20.14
C ALA A 987 -29.34 1.37 -19.89
N LEU A 988 -29.42 0.03 -19.91
CA LEU A 988 -30.68 -0.71 -19.93
C LEU A 988 -31.32 -0.76 -18.55
N GLY A 989 -30.50 -0.83 -17.51
CA GLY A 989 -30.87 -0.96 -16.11
C GLY A 989 -31.77 0.17 -15.65
N LEU A 990 -31.59 1.36 -16.21
CA LEU A 990 -32.47 2.50 -15.96
C LEU A 990 -33.62 2.63 -16.98
N ARG A 991 -33.37 2.42 -18.29
CA ARG A 991 -34.39 2.62 -19.34
C ARG A 991 -35.56 1.65 -19.29
N LEU A 992 -35.28 0.38 -18.97
CA LEU A 992 -36.31 -0.64 -18.93
C LEU A 992 -37.32 -0.39 -17.80
N PRO A 993 -36.91 -0.13 -16.54
CA PRO A 993 -37.86 0.25 -15.49
C PRO A 993 -38.64 1.55 -15.76
N LEU A 994 -38.09 2.51 -16.53
CA LEU A 994 -38.85 3.72 -16.93
C LEU A 994 -40.09 3.40 -17.77
N LEU A 995 -40.09 2.30 -18.54
CA LEU A 995 -41.26 1.87 -19.31
C LEU A 995 -42.45 1.49 -18.42
N TRP A 996 -42.22 1.00 -17.19
CA TRP A 996 -43.32 0.73 -16.26
C TRP A 996 -44.14 1.98 -15.99
N ARG A 997 -43.51 3.15 -15.90
CA ARG A 997 -44.21 4.42 -15.63
C ARG A 997 -45.11 4.86 -16.77
N TRP A 998 -44.74 4.53 -18.01
CA TRP A 998 -45.57 4.77 -19.20
C TRP A 998 -46.83 3.88 -19.25
N LEU A 999 -46.83 2.75 -18.52
CA LEU A 999 -48.00 1.87 -18.35
C LEU A 999 -48.93 2.35 -17.20
N GLY A 1000 -48.65 3.53 -16.63
CA GLY A 1000 -49.46 4.18 -15.59
C GLY A 1000 -49.43 3.42 -14.27
N LYS A 1001 -50.55 3.51 -13.53
CA LYS A 1001 -50.66 3.00 -12.16
C LYS A 1001 -50.21 1.54 -11.97
N LYS A 1002 -50.51 0.65 -12.93
CA LYS A 1002 -50.12 -0.76 -12.82
C LYS A 1002 -48.60 -0.95 -12.84
N GLY A 1003 -47.88 -0.13 -13.59
CA GLY A 1003 -46.43 -0.19 -13.61
C GLY A 1003 -45.80 0.51 -12.40
N ASP A 1004 -46.37 1.62 -11.94
CA ASP A 1004 -45.94 2.28 -10.69
C ASP A 1004 -46.09 1.33 -9.48
N ASP A 1005 -47.19 0.56 -9.43
CA ASP A 1005 -47.43 -0.46 -8.41
C ASP A 1005 -46.35 -1.57 -8.46
N LEU A 1006 -45.86 -1.94 -9.65
CA LEU A 1006 -44.76 -2.91 -9.81
C LEU A 1006 -43.40 -2.35 -9.37
N ILE A 1007 -43.08 -1.10 -9.71
CA ILE A 1007 -41.88 -0.41 -9.21
C ILE A 1007 -41.89 -0.43 -7.67
N GLN A 1008 -43.01 -0.03 -7.07
CA GLN A 1008 -43.14 -0.01 -5.62
C GLN A 1008 -43.02 -1.40 -4.99
N LYS A 1009 -43.60 -2.43 -5.64
CA LYS A 1009 -43.49 -3.82 -5.17
C LYS A 1009 -42.04 -4.29 -5.15
N HIS A 1010 -41.34 -4.23 -6.29
CA HIS A 1010 -39.95 -4.68 -6.40
C HIS A 1010 -39.01 -3.86 -5.52
N TRP A 1011 -39.28 -2.56 -5.35
CA TRP A 1011 -38.52 -1.71 -4.45
C TRP A 1011 -38.66 -2.16 -2.99
N LYS A 1012 -39.87 -2.52 -2.54
CA LYS A 1012 -40.11 -3.07 -1.19
C LYS A 1012 -39.49 -4.44 -0.96
N GLU A 1013 -39.39 -5.25 -2.00
CA GLU A 1013 -38.78 -6.59 -1.96
C GLU A 1013 -37.23 -6.53 -1.98
N SER A 1014 -36.64 -5.41 -2.43
CA SER A 1014 -35.19 -5.21 -2.52
C SER A 1014 -34.53 -4.76 -1.21
N LYS A 1015 -33.30 -5.23 -0.95
CA LYS A 1015 -32.53 -4.84 0.24
C LYS A 1015 -32.11 -3.36 0.16
N PRO A 1016 -32.05 -2.65 1.30
CA PRO A 1016 -31.41 -1.34 1.38
C PRO A 1016 -29.98 -1.43 0.84
N ASN A 1017 -29.58 -0.51 -0.03
CA ASN A 1017 -28.25 -0.45 -0.67
C ASN A 1017 -27.97 -1.54 -1.73
N SER A 1018 -28.99 -2.20 -2.26
CA SER A 1018 -28.83 -3.10 -3.43
C SER A 1018 -28.85 -2.32 -4.75
N GLU A 1019 -28.13 -2.80 -5.77
CA GLU A 1019 -28.20 -2.26 -7.13
C GLU A 1019 -29.64 -2.23 -7.68
N THR A 1020 -30.42 -3.29 -7.40
CA THR A 1020 -31.84 -3.36 -7.80
C THR A 1020 -32.62 -2.17 -7.26
N ARG A 1021 -32.40 -1.83 -5.98
CA ARG A 1021 -33.10 -0.72 -5.33
C ARG A 1021 -32.69 0.61 -5.94
N THR A 1022 -31.40 0.82 -6.16
CA THR A 1022 -30.85 2.02 -6.80
C THR A 1022 -31.47 2.24 -8.19
N MET A 1023 -31.52 1.20 -9.04
CA MET A 1023 -32.15 1.30 -10.37
C MET A 1023 -33.62 1.73 -10.29
N LEU A 1024 -34.38 1.14 -9.37
CA LEU A 1024 -35.80 1.46 -9.17
C LEU A 1024 -36.00 2.87 -8.62
N ASP A 1025 -35.15 3.31 -7.70
CA ASP A 1025 -35.16 4.68 -7.17
C ASP A 1025 -34.90 5.71 -8.27
N MET A 1026 -33.88 5.49 -9.11
CA MET A 1026 -33.57 6.37 -10.23
C MET A 1026 -34.73 6.43 -11.24
N ALA A 1027 -35.34 5.29 -11.57
CA ALA A 1027 -36.49 5.23 -12.47
C ALA A 1027 -37.71 5.97 -11.89
N ALA A 1028 -37.94 5.87 -10.57
CA ALA A 1028 -39.03 6.55 -9.87
C ALA A 1028 -38.83 8.07 -9.81
N ARG A 1029 -37.59 8.54 -9.58
CA ARG A 1029 -37.26 9.98 -9.45
C ARG A 1029 -37.33 10.76 -10.76
N ARG A 1030 -37.10 10.09 -11.90
CA ARG A 1030 -37.09 10.72 -13.24
C ARG A 1030 -38.36 11.53 -13.49
N LYS A 1031 -38.29 12.72 -14.06
CA LYS A 1031 -39.53 13.45 -14.44
C LYS A 1031 -39.97 13.03 -15.85
N LEU A 1032 -41.11 12.33 -15.94
CA LEU A 1032 -41.76 12.01 -17.22
C LEU A 1032 -42.93 12.95 -17.48
N ASN A 1033 -43.14 13.30 -18.75
CA ASN A 1033 -44.34 14.05 -19.17
C ASN A 1033 -45.56 13.12 -19.14
N ASP A 1034 -46.74 13.64 -18.79
CA ASP A 1034 -48.00 12.89 -18.81
C ASP A 1034 -48.35 12.31 -20.20
N LYS A 1035 -47.77 12.88 -21.26
CA LYS A 1035 -47.90 12.44 -22.65
C LYS A 1035 -46.59 12.65 -23.39
N ILE A 1036 -46.36 11.84 -24.43
CA ILE A 1036 -45.22 12.03 -25.34
C ILE A 1036 -45.35 13.40 -26.01
N PRO A 1037 -44.35 14.29 -25.92
CA PRO A 1037 -44.42 15.62 -26.53
C PRO A 1037 -44.50 15.54 -28.05
N GLU A 1038 -45.14 16.52 -28.68
CA GLU A 1038 -45.11 16.65 -30.15
C GLU A 1038 -43.69 16.97 -30.62
N MET A 1039 -43.29 16.39 -31.75
CA MET A 1039 -41.96 16.63 -32.31
C MET A 1039 -41.87 18.08 -32.77
N PRO A 1040 -40.89 18.86 -32.29
CA PRO A 1040 -40.72 20.24 -32.75
C PRO A 1040 -40.29 20.24 -34.23
N LYS A 1041 -40.52 21.38 -34.89
CA LYS A 1041 -40.15 21.54 -36.30
C LYS A 1041 -38.63 21.34 -36.48
N MET A 1042 -38.26 20.49 -37.43
CA MET A 1042 -36.86 20.16 -37.73
C MET A 1042 -36.19 21.31 -38.49
N GLU A 1043 -35.33 22.08 -37.82
CA GLU A 1043 -34.56 23.21 -38.40
C GLU A 1043 -33.05 22.95 -38.24
N GLU A 1044 -32.18 23.55 -39.08
CA GLU A 1044 -30.72 23.42 -38.91
C GLU A 1044 -30.26 24.11 -37.61
N PRO A 1045 -29.38 23.49 -36.79
CA PRO A 1045 -28.54 22.30 -37.05
C PRO A 1045 -29.14 20.94 -36.63
N GLY A 1046 -30.46 20.82 -36.43
CA GLY A 1046 -31.17 19.60 -36.02
C GLY A 1046 -31.52 19.56 -34.52
N ILE A 1047 -32.12 18.46 -34.08
CA ILE A 1047 -32.49 18.21 -32.67
C ILE A 1047 -31.47 17.25 -32.04
N LEU A 1048 -30.88 17.64 -30.91
CA LEU A 1048 -30.02 16.78 -30.11
C LEU A 1048 -30.78 16.29 -28.88
N LEU A 1049 -30.94 14.97 -28.77
CA LEU A 1049 -31.49 14.27 -27.63
C LEU A 1049 -30.35 13.64 -26.84
N THR A 1050 -30.39 13.73 -25.52
CA THR A 1050 -29.39 13.14 -24.62
C THR A 1050 -30.07 12.34 -23.52
N PHE A 1051 -29.45 11.25 -23.11
CA PHE A 1051 -29.84 10.47 -21.95
C PHE A 1051 -28.63 10.31 -21.03
N TYR A 1052 -28.72 10.92 -19.86
CA TYR A 1052 -27.81 10.74 -18.74
C TYR A 1052 -28.49 9.85 -17.70
N PRO A 1053 -27.84 8.78 -17.20
CA PRO A 1053 -28.39 7.97 -16.12
C PRO A 1053 -28.68 8.77 -14.85
N GLU A 1054 -27.74 9.60 -14.40
CA GLU A 1054 -27.82 10.36 -13.14
C GLU A 1054 -28.49 11.74 -13.25
N GLU A 1055 -29.00 12.13 -14.42
CA GLU A 1055 -29.46 13.50 -14.71
C GLU A 1055 -28.39 14.62 -14.53
N ARG A 1056 -27.15 14.26 -14.18
CA ARG A 1056 -25.96 15.13 -14.19
C ARG A 1056 -25.42 15.28 -15.63
N GLU A 1057 -24.90 16.47 -16.00
CA GLU A 1057 -24.42 16.77 -17.38
C GLU A 1057 -23.00 16.23 -17.69
N TYR A 1058 -22.42 15.41 -16.80
CA TYR A 1058 -21.08 14.82 -16.91
C TYR A 1058 -21.15 13.29 -16.77
N GLY A 1059 -20.20 12.56 -17.38
CA GLY A 1059 -20.11 11.09 -17.33
C GLY A 1059 -20.78 10.36 -18.50
N TRP A 1060 -20.86 9.02 -18.39
CA TRP A 1060 -21.37 8.15 -19.45
C TRP A 1060 -22.77 8.57 -19.91
N HIS A 1061 -22.90 8.86 -21.20
CA HIS A 1061 -24.19 9.23 -21.77
C HIS A 1061 -24.32 8.82 -23.23
N THR A 1062 -25.58 8.63 -23.62
CA THR A 1062 -25.96 8.33 -25.01
C THR A 1062 -26.72 9.51 -25.60
N TRP A 1063 -26.58 9.71 -26.90
CA TRP A 1063 -27.20 10.81 -27.61
C TRP A 1063 -27.75 10.40 -28.98
N ILE A 1064 -28.79 11.11 -29.41
CA ILE A 1064 -29.41 10.98 -30.72
C ILE A 1064 -29.45 12.37 -31.35
N HIS A 1065 -28.76 12.55 -32.48
CA HIS A 1065 -28.81 13.78 -33.26
C HIS A 1065 -29.66 13.56 -34.51
N MET A 1066 -30.82 14.20 -34.54
CA MET A 1066 -31.80 14.10 -35.61
C MET A 1066 -31.70 15.31 -36.54
N THR A 1067 -31.48 15.06 -37.83
CA THR A 1067 -31.55 16.05 -38.92
C THR A 1067 -32.55 15.56 -39.98
N PRO A 1068 -32.99 16.40 -40.94
CA PRO A 1068 -33.98 15.99 -41.95
C PRO A 1068 -33.61 14.72 -42.72
N ASP A 1069 -32.32 14.55 -43.03
CA ASP A 1069 -31.84 13.44 -43.87
C ASP A 1069 -31.05 12.36 -43.11
N VAL A 1070 -30.50 12.68 -41.93
CA VAL A 1070 -29.61 11.79 -41.18
C VAL A 1070 -29.97 11.79 -39.70
N VAL A 1071 -30.09 10.60 -39.11
CA VAL A 1071 -30.11 10.43 -37.66
C VAL A 1071 -28.82 9.77 -37.22
N ARG A 1072 -28.10 10.40 -36.32
CA ARG A 1072 -26.86 9.90 -35.73
C ARG A 1072 -27.11 9.48 -34.29
N PHE A 1073 -26.49 8.38 -33.90
CA PHE A 1073 -26.53 7.81 -32.56
C PHE A 1073 -25.11 7.75 -32.04
N GLY A 1074 -24.92 8.03 -30.76
CA GLY A 1074 -23.63 7.76 -30.16
C GLY A 1074 -23.61 7.71 -28.65
N THR A 1075 -22.44 7.34 -28.15
CA THR A 1075 -22.12 7.19 -26.73
C THR A 1075 -20.80 7.92 -26.48
N ASN A 1076 -20.74 8.73 -25.43
CA ASN A 1076 -19.55 9.50 -25.02
C ASN A 1076 -19.13 9.09 -23.60
N GLU A 1077 -17.85 9.31 -23.29
CA GLU A 1077 -17.28 9.21 -21.92
C GLU A 1077 -17.58 7.88 -21.21
N PHE A 1078 -17.24 6.78 -21.89
CA PHE A 1078 -17.27 5.45 -21.28
C PHE A 1078 -15.91 5.15 -20.64
N HIS A 1079 -15.83 5.28 -19.31
CA HIS A 1079 -14.60 5.12 -18.51
C HIS A 1079 -14.55 3.76 -17.81
N LEU A 1080 -14.47 2.66 -18.57
CA LEU A 1080 -14.03 1.42 -17.92
C LEU A 1080 -12.53 1.52 -17.61
N HIS A 1081 -12.23 1.70 -16.32
CA HIS A 1081 -10.90 1.56 -15.71
C HIS A 1081 -9.98 0.67 -16.57
N SER A 1082 -9.00 1.28 -17.26
CA SER A 1082 -7.92 0.59 -18.00
C SER A 1082 -8.30 -0.31 -19.21
N VAL A 1083 -9.57 -0.38 -19.63
CA VAL A 1083 -10.03 -1.29 -20.70
C VAL A 1083 -10.03 -0.63 -22.08
N LEU A 1084 -10.65 0.54 -22.21
CA LEU A 1084 -10.73 1.31 -23.45
C LEU A 1084 -10.68 2.82 -23.10
N PRO A 1085 -9.54 3.50 -23.29
CA PRO A 1085 -9.47 4.95 -23.13
C PRO A 1085 -10.34 5.63 -24.19
N ASP A 1086 -11.25 6.51 -23.77
CA ASP A 1086 -12.06 7.40 -24.62
C ASP A 1086 -12.85 6.70 -25.75
N SER A 1087 -13.47 5.55 -25.47
CA SER A 1087 -14.32 4.85 -26.44
C SER A 1087 -15.57 5.68 -26.78
N LYS A 1088 -15.55 6.32 -27.96
CA LYS A 1088 -16.74 6.94 -28.59
C LYS A 1088 -17.23 6.04 -29.71
N THR A 1089 -18.50 5.65 -29.67
CA THR A 1089 -19.17 4.97 -30.78
C THR A 1089 -20.14 5.93 -31.44
N GLU A 1090 -20.02 6.12 -32.75
CA GLU A 1090 -20.98 6.90 -33.55
C GLU A 1090 -21.46 6.03 -34.72
N SER A 1091 -22.76 6.06 -34.99
CA SER A 1091 -23.33 5.40 -36.15
C SER A 1091 -24.55 6.17 -36.67
N SER A 1092 -24.96 5.96 -37.92
CA SER A 1092 -25.99 6.79 -38.54
C SER A 1092 -26.94 6.03 -39.45
N ILE A 1093 -28.20 6.47 -39.46
CA ILE A 1093 -29.20 6.12 -40.46
C ILE A 1093 -29.27 7.26 -41.47
N THR A 1094 -28.88 7.01 -42.71
CA THR A 1094 -29.12 7.90 -43.85
C THR A 1094 -30.53 7.68 -44.40
N SER A 1095 -31.22 8.74 -44.81
CA SER A 1095 -32.60 8.72 -45.31
C SER A 1095 -33.63 8.36 -44.24
N ALA A 1096 -33.48 8.92 -43.03
CA ALA A 1096 -34.36 8.64 -41.89
C ALA A 1096 -35.71 9.37 -41.92
N GLY A 1097 -36.00 10.16 -42.98
CA GLY A 1097 -37.14 11.09 -43.06
C GLY A 1097 -38.48 10.48 -42.63
N ASP A 1098 -38.81 9.30 -43.15
CA ASP A 1098 -40.08 8.60 -42.86
C ASP A 1098 -40.16 8.01 -41.44
N HIS A 1099 -39.06 8.01 -40.70
CA HIS A 1099 -38.95 7.41 -39.37
C HIS A 1099 -38.69 8.44 -38.24
N LEU A 1100 -38.53 9.74 -38.56
CA LEU A 1100 -38.18 10.77 -37.58
C LEU A 1100 -39.18 10.86 -36.42
N GLU A 1101 -40.48 10.87 -36.72
CA GLU A 1101 -41.53 10.94 -35.70
C GLU A 1101 -41.50 9.72 -34.75
N MET A 1102 -41.20 8.54 -35.31
CA MET A 1102 -41.14 7.31 -34.53
C MET A 1102 -39.91 7.27 -33.62
N ILE A 1103 -38.75 7.68 -34.14
CA ILE A 1103 -37.51 7.83 -33.36
C ILE A 1103 -37.74 8.81 -32.21
N TRP A 1104 -38.39 9.96 -32.48
CA TRP A 1104 -38.74 10.93 -31.46
C TRP A 1104 -39.61 10.34 -30.34
N LYS A 1105 -40.68 9.62 -30.70
CA LYS A 1105 -41.59 9.00 -29.71
C LYS A 1105 -40.88 7.94 -28.87
N MET A 1106 -40.12 7.04 -29.51
CA MET A 1106 -39.35 6.01 -28.82
C MET A 1106 -38.29 6.61 -27.88
N ALA A 1107 -37.57 7.64 -28.32
CA ALA A 1107 -36.55 8.29 -27.50
C ALA A 1107 -37.16 8.92 -26.23
N ASN A 1108 -38.31 9.59 -26.33
CA ASN A 1108 -39.00 10.14 -25.17
C ASN A 1108 -39.49 9.04 -24.20
N ILE A 1109 -39.97 7.90 -24.72
CA ILE A 1109 -40.35 6.75 -23.90
C ILE A 1109 -39.15 6.22 -23.10
N LEU A 1110 -37.98 6.15 -23.76
CA LEU A 1110 -36.72 5.72 -23.17
C LEU A 1110 -36.07 6.78 -22.27
N GLY A 1111 -36.72 7.92 -22.03
CA GLY A 1111 -36.26 8.96 -21.10
C GLY A 1111 -35.19 9.91 -21.66
N TYR A 1112 -35.00 9.96 -22.98
CA TYR A 1112 -34.16 10.99 -23.61
C TYR A 1112 -34.82 12.37 -23.50
N THR A 1113 -34.00 13.39 -23.26
CA THR A 1113 -34.44 14.79 -23.18
C THR A 1113 -33.73 15.64 -24.22
N VAL A 1114 -34.34 16.76 -24.62
CA VAL A 1114 -33.71 17.71 -25.54
C VAL A 1114 -32.54 18.40 -24.85
N SER A 1115 -31.35 18.29 -25.42
CA SER A 1115 -30.14 18.88 -24.85
C SER A 1115 -30.22 20.41 -24.84
N LYS A 1116 -29.78 21.02 -23.73
CA LYS A 1116 -29.61 22.48 -23.62
C LYS A 1116 -28.43 22.97 -24.48
N LYS A 1117 -27.45 22.11 -24.78
CA LYS A 1117 -26.31 22.42 -25.65
C LYS A 1117 -26.76 22.37 -27.11
N LYS A 1118 -26.69 23.52 -27.81
CA LYS A 1118 -26.99 23.55 -29.26
C LYS A 1118 -25.97 22.69 -30.03
N PRO A 1119 -26.40 21.89 -31.03
CA PRO A 1119 -25.46 21.12 -31.85
C PRO A 1119 -24.44 22.07 -32.49
N LYS A 1120 -23.14 21.86 -32.23
CA LYS A 1120 -22.10 22.57 -32.99
C LYS A 1120 -22.19 22.07 -34.42
N GLY A 1121 -22.62 22.92 -35.35
CA GLY A 1121 -22.60 22.59 -36.77
C GLY A 1121 -21.18 22.16 -37.17
N LYS A 1122 -21.01 20.93 -37.67
CA LYS A 1122 -19.77 20.56 -38.37
C LYS A 1122 -19.72 21.47 -39.61
N LYS A 1123 -18.64 22.24 -39.75
CA LYS A 1123 -18.30 22.91 -41.02
C LYS A 1123 -18.00 21.86 -42.08
#